data_AF-A0A1G2LT00-F1
#
_entry.id   AF-A0A1G2LT00-F1
#
_cell.length_a   1.000
_cell.length_b   1.000
_cell.length_c   1.000
_cell.angle_alpha   90.00
_cell.angle_beta   90.00
_cell.angle_gamma   90.00
#
_symmetry.space_group_name_H-M   'P 1'
#
loop_
_entity.id
_entity.type
_entity.pdbx_description
1 polymer ?
#
loop_
_entity_poly.entity_id
_entity_poly.type
_entity_poly.pdbx_seq_one_letter_code
_entity_poly.pdbx_strand_id
1 'polypeptide(L)'
;MSTLNYAEKISVKSAYLSATNQLLIMEELNKSKIILASAAIGVFVFIATGLFWFFFVGSSSPVGFGWYVFSFAAGLSMIVLPCTLPLAFVIVPLSMGKGPVKGFSIALAFGIGIAITLSMYGVIAALVGEVAIGTLGAPLEVVKNWLYFVAGLFAFIFALGELGLVRFRMPTYSGAYPMFIQRQKDVFKALLLGLFLGNIGVGCPHPATPVILTRIASSGDVFYGWSLFFIHAVGRVLPLLFLAILAIIGVNALSVLVKHKDKIERATGWGMVFVAGFILVLGLFTHDWWVNSGQHTLLEEITQEERFLGIIVNRFNLAEPPHAHGPEDGLGLFGLPLWLGNWVLVILWAIPFWWYYFQRRKNLKTITDAEENKDERVKLSSYFLNIILLSVLLGIVFIYILPNRFLSRLQGRELPGSSGMVIDEHEETMPGSLYHEETQVKEGVAVNLNVTPVPFKIGQIQKFDFFVNRKPGNVPILFSELEIEHAKLMHVIGVRSDMNEFLHIHPDTTSSAGILSVNYTFGKPGLYKLWSEIKTGGINHSFGHPEISVQGDGEKEKKQVSFARNIVIDNYQVSLIMDEPVARGHEHDLTFDIHTLTGKEVDTENYLDAKMHLTVIKDDWKQFIHTHPGSGGVGHGHTLNFIKEARANGGGHEEDSDVIHGINFRVVFPEAGLYKAFAQFRPQGSDLPQDEALTVAFWIEVKEKAPGAISAWWWLLISSLAAIAILSWGVRKYLQVKV
;
A
#
# COMPACT_ATOMS: atom_id res chain seq x y z
N MET A 1 78.63 -30.37 -37.82
CA MET A 1 77.29 -30.02 -37.30
C MET A 1 77.18 -28.50 -37.13
N SER A 2 77.46 -27.74 -38.19
CA SER A 2 77.45 -26.27 -38.19
C SER A 2 77.39 -25.76 -39.63
N THR A 3 76.32 -25.05 -39.98
CA THR A 3 76.19 -24.12 -41.15
C THR A 3 74.74 -23.62 -41.22
N LEU A 4 74.33 -22.82 -40.24
CA LEU A 4 73.26 -21.83 -40.44
C LEU A 4 73.94 -20.47 -40.55
N ASN A 5 73.62 -19.70 -41.58
CA ASN A 5 74.29 -18.44 -41.84
C ASN A 5 73.90 -17.40 -40.76
N TYR A 6 74.73 -16.37 -40.55
CA TYR A 6 74.53 -15.41 -39.46
C TYR A 6 73.15 -14.72 -39.53
N ALA A 7 72.66 -14.46 -40.74
CA ALA A 7 71.31 -13.94 -41.00
C ALA A 7 70.18 -14.90 -40.58
N GLU A 8 70.32 -16.22 -40.81
CA GLU A 8 69.32 -17.20 -40.38
C GLU A 8 69.24 -17.31 -38.86
N LYS A 9 70.39 -17.27 -38.16
CA LYS A 9 70.40 -17.25 -36.70
C LYS A 9 69.67 -16.02 -36.12
N ILE A 10 69.77 -14.86 -36.78
CA ILE A 10 69.03 -13.66 -36.39
C ILE A 10 67.52 -13.83 -36.67
N SER A 11 67.17 -14.36 -37.85
CA SER A 11 65.77 -14.65 -38.24
C SER A 11 65.09 -15.61 -37.27
N VAL A 12 65.71 -16.77 -36.99
CA VAL A 12 65.17 -17.77 -36.05
C VAL A 12 65.06 -17.20 -34.63
N LYS A 13 66.06 -16.44 -34.15
CA LYS A 13 65.99 -15.80 -32.82
C LYS A 13 64.90 -14.73 -32.75
N SER A 14 64.68 -13.97 -33.82
CA SER A 14 63.59 -12.99 -33.95
C SER A 14 62.22 -13.67 -33.93
N ALA A 15 62.03 -14.75 -34.70
CA ALA A 15 60.81 -15.53 -34.71
C ALA A 15 60.52 -16.17 -33.32
N TYR A 16 61.54 -16.71 -32.65
CA TYR A 16 61.39 -17.28 -31.31
C TYR A 16 61.00 -16.22 -30.28
N LEU A 17 61.65 -15.05 -30.29
CA LEU A 17 61.30 -13.91 -29.42
C LEU A 17 59.89 -13.37 -29.71
N SER A 18 59.46 -13.38 -30.96
CA SER A 18 58.09 -13.02 -31.34
C SER A 18 57.08 -14.03 -30.81
N ALA A 19 57.37 -15.33 -30.90
CA ALA A 19 56.50 -16.40 -30.42
C ALA A 19 56.42 -16.45 -28.88
N THR A 20 57.53 -16.29 -28.15
CA THR A 20 57.48 -16.20 -26.67
C THR A 20 56.81 -14.93 -26.19
N ASN A 21 57.01 -13.78 -26.85
CA ASN A 21 56.24 -12.58 -26.55
C ASN A 21 54.74 -12.78 -26.83
N GLN A 22 54.36 -13.45 -27.92
CA GLN A 22 52.96 -13.79 -28.19
C GLN A 22 52.39 -14.73 -27.13
N LEU A 23 53.12 -15.75 -26.69
CA LEU A 23 52.70 -16.66 -25.60
C LEU A 23 52.51 -15.92 -24.28
N LEU A 24 53.46 -15.06 -23.89
CA LEU A 24 53.36 -14.23 -22.67
C LEU A 24 52.17 -13.25 -22.75
N ILE A 25 51.97 -12.59 -23.89
CA ILE A 25 50.83 -11.71 -24.13
C ILE A 25 49.52 -12.51 -24.04
N MET A 26 49.45 -13.72 -24.60
CA MET A 26 48.25 -14.57 -24.50
C MET A 26 48.01 -15.07 -23.08
N GLU A 27 49.05 -15.34 -22.30
CA GLU A 27 48.94 -15.75 -20.89
C GLU A 27 48.45 -14.59 -20.00
N GLU A 28 48.99 -13.38 -20.16
CA GLU A 28 48.48 -12.17 -19.49
C GLU A 28 47.04 -11.83 -19.92
N LEU A 29 46.72 -11.97 -21.21
CA LEU A 29 45.36 -11.77 -21.71
C LEU A 29 44.38 -12.80 -21.13
N ASN A 30 44.84 -14.02 -20.85
CA ASN A 30 44.01 -15.06 -20.24
C ASN A 30 43.85 -14.83 -18.73
N LYS A 31 44.92 -14.49 -18.01
CA LYS A 31 44.89 -14.10 -16.58
C LYS A 31 43.96 -12.90 -16.34
N SER A 32 44.05 -11.86 -17.16
CA SER A 32 43.17 -10.69 -17.07
C SER A 32 41.70 -11.00 -17.40
N LYS A 33 41.42 -11.91 -18.34
CA LYS A 33 40.05 -12.42 -18.58
C LYS A 33 39.50 -13.21 -17.40
N ILE A 34 40.31 -14.05 -16.75
CA ILE A 34 39.91 -14.81 -15.56
C ILE A 34 39.58 -13.85 -14.41
N ILE A 35 40.41 -12.84 -14.16
CA ILE A 35 40.15 -11.81 -13.14
C ILE A 35 38.83 -11.07 -13.44
N LEU A 36 38.59 -10.67 -14.69
CA LEU A 36 37.34 -10.03 -15.08
C LEU A 36 36.11 -10.96 -14.98
N ALA A 37 36.25 -12.24 -15.30
CA ALA A 37 35.17 -13.21 -15.15
C ALA A 37 34.80 -13.42 -13.66
N SER A 38 35.79 -13.58 -12.78
CA SER A 38 35.58 -13.65 -11.33
C SER A 38 34.96 -12.36 -10.78
N ALA A 39 35.40 -11.19 -11.26
CA ALA A 39 34.80 -9.91 -10.91
C ALA A 39 33.34 -9.80 -11.37
N ALA A 40 33.02 -10.25 -12.60
CA ALA A 40 31.65 -10.29 -13.10
C ALA A 40 30.75 -11.18 -12.24
N ILE A 41 31.21 -12.39 -11.89
CA ILE A 41 30.48 -13.31 -11.02
C ILE A 41 30.26 -12.70 -9.63
N GLY A 42 31.30 -12.09 -9.03
CA GLY A 42 31.19 -11.42 -7.73
C GLY A 42 30.19 -10.26 -7.75
N VAL A 43 30.21 -9.44 -8.80
CA VAL A 43 29.22 -8.36 -9.00
C VAL A 43 27.82 -8.92 -9.21
N PHE A 44 27.64 -9.99 -9.99
CA PHE A 44 26.34 -10.63 -10.19
C PHE A 44 25.76 -11.18 -8.88
N VAL A 45 26.56 -11.88 -8.07
CA VAL A 45 26.15 -12.38 -6.75
C VAL A 45 25.77 -11.22 -5.84
N PHE A 46 26.55 -10.14 -5.82
CA PHE A 46 26.24 -8.96 -5.00
C PHE A 46 24.95 -8.25 -5.45
N ILE A 47 24.71 -8.13 -6.77
CA ILE A 47 23.44 -7.64 -7.34
C ILE A 47 22.27 -8.54 -6.94
N ALA A 48 22.39 -9.86 -7.12
CA ALA A 48 21.34 -10.82 -6.82
C ALA A 48 21.00 -10.86 -5.33
N THR A 49 22.00 -10.91 -4.45
CA THR A 49 21.83 -10.85 -2.99
C THR A 49 21.27 -9.50 -2.55
N GLY A 50 21.69 -8.38 -3.16
CA GLY A 50 21.15 -7.05 -2.87
C GLY A 50 19.67 -6.90 -3.22
N LEU A 51 19.26 -7.38 -4.40
CA LEU A 51 17.86 -7.42 -4.82
C LEU A 51 17.04 -8.37 -3.93
N PHE A 52 17.54 -9.58 -3.67
CA PHE A 52 16.85 -10.54 -2.82
C PHE A 52 16.66 -9.99 -1.41
N TRP A 53 17.69 -9.38 -0.83
CA TRP A 53 17.58 -8.73 0.47
C TRP A 53 16.53 -7.61 0.41
N PHE A 54 16.59 -6.70 -0.56
CA PHE A 54 15.64 -5.60 -0.68
C PHE A 54 14.18 -6.04 -0.78
N PHE A 55 13.88 -7.05 -1.62
CA PHE A 55 12.51 -7.50 -1.85
C PHE A 55 11.98 -8.50 -0.81
N PHE A 56 12.84 -9.24 -0.09
CA PHE A 56 12.40 -10.35 0.77
C PHE A 56 12.89 -10.30 2.24
N VAL A 57 13.97 -9.57 2.56
CA VAL A 57 14.64 -9.64 3.89
C VAL A 57 14.85 -8.25 4.53
N GLY A 58 14.79 -7.18 3.74
CA GLY A 58 15.24 -5.84 4.11
C GLY A 58 14.43 -5.21 5.23
N SER A 59 15.13 -4.47 6.12
CA SER A 59 14.56 -4.02 7.39
C SER A 59 13.27 -3.21 7.19
N SER A 60 12.26 -3.54 8.00
CA SER A 60 10.99 -2.83 8.05
C SER A 60 11.01 -1.55 8.85
N SER A 61 12.21 -0.99 9.09
CA SER A 61 12.40 0.45 9.24
C SER A 61 13.87 0.84 9.06
N PRO A 62 14.24 1.59 8.01
CA PRO A 62 15.62 2.04 7.86
C PRO A 62 15.88 3.24 8.77
N VAL A 63 16.57 2.99 9.88
CA VAL A 63 17.15 4.01 10.76
C VAL A 63 18.67 4.06 10.58
N GLY A 64 19.26 5.24 10.68
CA GLY A 64 20.70 5.45 10.51
C GLY A 64 21.25 4.82 9.22
N PHE A 65 22.10 3.79 9.37
CA PHE A 65 22.71 3.06 8.24
C PHE A 65 21.69 2.43 7.29
N GLY A 66 20.49 2.08 7.77
CA GLY A 66 19.43 1.48 6.94
C GLY A 66 19.05 2.34 5.73
N TRP A 67 19.11 3.67 5.83
CA TRP A 67 18.84 4.58 4.71
C TRP A 67 19.84 4.39 3.56
N TYR A 68 21.11 4.14 3.85
CA TYR A 68 22.12 3.89 2.82
C TYR A 68 21.88 2.54 2.12
N VAL A 69 21.48 1.50 2.86
CA VAL A 69 21.16 0.20 2.26
C VAL A 69 19.90 0.29 1.39
N PHE A 70 18.87 1.00 1.85
CA PHE A 70 17.68 1.31 1.05
C PHE A 70 18.04 2.10 -0.22
N SER A 71 18.84 3.16 -0.08
CA SER A 71 19.29 4.00 -1.19
C SER A 71 20.08 3.22 -2.24
N PHE A 72 21.02 2.36 -1.79
CA PHE A 72 21.79 1.47 -2.64
C PHE A 72 20.89 0.52 -3.44
N ALA A 73 19.99 -0.18 -2.76
CA ALA A 73 19.09 -1.15 -3.39
C ALA A 73 18.11 -0.47 -4.36
N ALA A 74 17.58 0.71 -3.99
CA ALA A 74 16.78 1.55 -4.85
C ALA A 74 17.52 2.00 -6.11
N GLY A 75 18.83 2.29 -6.01
CA GLY A 75 19.66 2.59 -7.18
C GLY A 75 19.86 1.37 -8.08
N LEU A 76 19.98 0.19 -7.47
CA LEU A 76 20.25 -1.08 -8.12
C LEU A 76 19.02 -1.64 -8.85
N SER A 77 17.80 -1.41 -8.33
CA SER A 77 16.55 -1.68 -9.06
C SER A 77 16.35 -0.77 -10.27
N MET A 78 16.96 0.42 -10.31
CA MET A 78 16.75 1.34 -11.42
C MET A 78 17.14 0.77 -12.78
N ILE A 79 18.09 -0.18 -12.92
CA ILE A 79 18.53 -0.65 -14.26
C ILE A 79 17.38 -1.24 -15.10
N VAL A 80 16.35 -1.82 -14.45
CA VAL A 80 15.19 -2.40 -15.14
C VAL A 80 14.28 -1.30 -15.74
N LEU A 81 14.45 -0.04 -15.34
CA LEU A 81 13.61 1.05 -15.80
C LEU A 81 13.89 1.43 -17.27
N PRO A 82 12.83 1.68 -18.06
CA PRO A 82 12.90 2.17 -19.44
C PRO A 82 13.93 3.26 -19.72
N CYS A 83 14.15 4.17 -18.77
CA CYS A 83 14.97 5.36 -18.97
C CYS A 83 16.44 5.22 -18.54
N THR A 84 16.84 4.17 -17.82
CA THR A 84 18.26 3.93 -17.48
C THR A 84 18.91 2.92 -18.41
N LEU A 85 18.11 1.98 -18.95
CA LEU A 85 18.49 1.06 -20.01
C LEU A 85 19.32 1.70 -21.16
N PRO A 86 19.01 2.93 -21.65
CA PRO A 86 19.84 3.66 -22.61
C PRO A 86 21.34 3.69 -22.29
N LEU A 87 21.72 3.81 -21.01
CA LEU A 87 23.11 3.96 -20.59
C LEU A 87 23.95 2.72 -20.91
N ALA A 88 23.34 1.54 -20.90
CA ALA A 88 24.02 0.30 -21.30
C ALA A 88 24.46 0.35 -22.77
N PHE A 89 23.64 0.90 -23.67
CA PHE A 89 23.99 1.08 -25.09
C PHE A 89 25.10 2.14 -25.32
N VAL A 90 25.36 3.01 -24.34
CA VAL A 90 26.49 3.95 -24.40
C VAL A 90 27.76 3.29 -23.89
N ILE A 91 27.73 2.72 -22.68
CA ILE A 91 28.98 2.29 -22.02
C ILE A 91 29.50 0.96 -22.53
N VAL A 92 28.63 0.01 -22.87
CA VAL A 92 29.06 -1.31 -23.36
C VAL A 92 29.84 -1.20 -24.67
N PRO A 93 29.36 -0.52 -25.73
CA PRO A 93 30.14 -0.35 -26.96
C PRO A 93 31.39 0.50 -26.78
N LEU A 94 31.40 1.45 -25.82
CA LEU A 94 32.56 2.31 -25.57
C LEU A 94 33.72 1.55 -24.90
N SER A 95 33.40 0.58 -24.04
CA SER A 95 34.36 -0.30 -23.37
C SER A 95 34.78 -1.52 -24.22
N MET A 96 33.90 -2.00 -25.11
CA MET A 96 34.15 -3.18 -25.95
C MET A 96 35.32 -2.97 -26.93
N GLY A 97 36.12 -4.01 -27.16
CA GLY A 97 37.25 -3.98 -28.11
C GLY A 97 38.46 -3.12 -27.70
N LYS A 98 38.43 -2.44 -26.54
CA LYS A 98 39.53 -1.59 -26.04
C LYS A 98 40.60 -2.35 -25.25
N GLY A 99 40.41 -3.64 -25.00
CA GLY A 99 41.25 -4.50 -24.14
C GLY A 99 40.83 -4.47 -22.66
N PRO A 100 41.17 -5.50 -21.86
CA PRO A 100 40.65 -5.71 -20.49
C PRO A 100 40.75 -4.48 -19.57
N VAL A 101 41.96 -4.00 -19.32
CA VAL A 101 42.24 -2.89 -18.39
C VAL A 101 41.58 -1.60 -18.87
N LYS A 102 41.81 -1.22 -20.13
CA LYS A 102 41.32 0.04 -20.70
C LYS A 102 39.79 0.08 -20.80
N GLY A 103 39.16 -1.02 -21.20
CA GLY A 103 37.70 -1.15 -21.24
C GLY A 103 37.07 -1.00 -19.86
N PHE A 104 37.70 -1.60 -18.83
CA PHE A 104 37.28 -1.43 -17.43
C PHE A 104 37.47 0.00 -16.93
N SER A 105 38.61 0.64 -17.21
CA SER A 105 38.83 2.06 -16.85
C SER A 105 37.82 3.02 -17.50
N ILE A 106 37.39 2.74 -18.74
CA ILE A 106 36.31 3.48 -19.43
C ILE A 106 34.98 3.31 -18.69
N ALA A 107 34.61 2.07 -18.33
CA ALA A 107 33.39 1.77 -17.59
C ALA A 107 33.36 2.42 -16.20
N LEU A 108 34.48 2.35 -15.47
CA LEU A 108 34.64 2.94 -14.15
C LEU A 108 34.58 4.47 -14.20
N ALA A 109 35.25 5.11 -15.17
CA ALA A 109 35.22 6.56 -15.32
C ALA A 109 33.81 7.08 -15.66
N PHE A 110 33.07 6.37 -16.52
CA PHE A 110 31.65 6.66 -16.78
C PHE A 110 30.80 6.54 -15.51
N GLY A 111 31.01 5.50 -14.72
CA GLY A 111 30.35 5.31 -13.44
C GLY A 111 30.63 6.43 -12.43
N ILE A 112 31.88 6.87 -12.32
CA ILE A 112 32.28 8.01 -11.48
C ILE A 112 31.57 9.30 -11.94
N GLY A 113 31.44 9.52 -13.24
CA GLY A 113 30.70 10.67 -13.79
C GLY A 113 29.23 10.67 -13.34
N ILE A 114 28.54 9.53 -13.43
CA ILE A 114 27.16 9.36 -12.94
C ILE A 114 27.09 9.60 -11.43
N ALA A 115 28.04 9.08 -10.67
CA ALA A 115 28.10 9.24 -9.21
C ALA A 115 28.24 10.70 -8.80
N ILE A 116 29.12 11.47 -9.45
CA ILE A 116 29.26 12.91 -9.22
C ILE A 116 27.93 13.62 -9.49
N THR A 117 27.29 13.38 -10.64
CA THR A 117 26.02 14.02 -11.01
C THR A 117 24.91 13.76 -9.99
N LEU A 118 24.71 12.49 -9.62
CA LEU A 118 23.67 12.12 -8.65
C LEU A 118 23.97 12.65 -7.25
N SER A 119 25.22 12.59 -6.79
CA SER A 119 25.60 13.19 -5.49
C SER A 119 25.33 14.71 -5.44
N MET A 120 25.47 15.42 -6.57
CA MET A 120 25.11 16.84 -6.65
C MET A 120 23.60 17.09 -6.59
N TYR A 121 22.75 16.18 -7.12
CA TYR A 121 21.31 16.26 -6.87
C TYR A 121 20.97 16.09 -5.38
N GLY A 122 21.69 15.23 -4.65
CA GLY A 122 21.57 15.12 -3.20
C GLY A 122 21.91 16.42 -2.46
N VAL A 123 23.01 17.08 -2.86
CA VAL A 123 23.38 18.41 -2.33
C VAL A 123 22.32 19.46 -2.63
N ILE A 124 21.82 19.51 -3.87
CA ILE A 124 20.77 20.46 -4.28
C ILE A 124 19.49 20.22 -3.48
N ALA A 125 19.08 18.96 -3.28
CA ALA A 125 17.89 18.62 -2.50
C ALA A 125 18.01 19.04 -1.03
N ALA A 126 19.19 18.88 -0.41
CA ALA A 126 19.45 19.32 0.96
C ALA A 126 19.34 20.85 1.08
N LEU A 127 20.03 21.59 0.20
CA LEU A 127 20.01 23.05 0.17
C LEU A 127 18.63 23.63 -0.12
N VAL A 128 17.88 23.02 -1.05
CA VAL A 128 16.49 23.43 -1.35
C VAL A 128 15.58 23.16 -0.16
N GLY A 129 15.75 22.03 0.55
CA GLY A 129 15.03 21.73 1.78
C GLY A 129 15.32 22.76 2.89
N GLU A 130 16.60 23.01 3.17
CA GLU A 130 17.06 23.99 4.16
C GLU A 130 16.49 25.40 3.90
N VAL A 131 16.56 25.87 2.65
CA VAL A 131 16.04 27.19 2.26
C VAL A 131 14.51 27.23 2.26
N ALA A 132 13.84 26.29 1.58
CA ALA A 132 12.39 26.35 1.41
C ALA A 132 11.64 26.14 2.74
N ILE A 133 12.06 25.15 3.54
CA ILE A 133 11.41 24.80 4.81
C ILE A 133 11.88 25.76 5.91
N GLY A 134 13.19 26.05 5.98
CA GLY A 134 13.77 26.82 7.07
C GLY A 134 13.70 28.34 6.93
N THR A 135 13.96 28.90 5.73
CA THR A 135 14.06 30.37 5.56
C THR A 135 12.82 31.01 4.92
N LEU A 136 12.08 30.26 4.10
CA LEU A 136 10.87 30.74 3.45
C LEU A 136 9.57 30.29 4.13
N GLY A 137 9.62 29.36 5.08
CA GLY A 137 8.44 28.77 5.72
C GLY A 137 7.45 28.13 4.74
N ALA A 138 7.93 27.72 3.56
CA ALA A 138 7.08 27.21 2.51
C ALA A 138 6.58 25.79 2.89
N PRO A 139 5.27 25.49 2.76
CA PRO A 139 4.77 24.15 2.99
C PRO A 139 5.51 23.14 2.11
N LEU A 140 5.92 22.02 2.69
CA LEU A 140 6.68 20.95 2.01
C LEU A 140 5.95 20.48 0.73
N GLU A 141 4.62 20.53 0.75
CA GLU A 141 3.75 20.19 -0.36
C GLU A 141 3.87 21.12 -1.57
N VAL A 142 4.05 22.42 -1.35
CA VAL A 142 4.25 23.38 -2.44
C VAL A 142 5.57 23.07 -3.15
N VAL A 143 6.62 22.75 -2.39
CA VAL A 143 7.93 22.33 -2.91
C VAL A 143 7.81 21.01 -3.69
N LYS A 144 7.08 20.02 -3.14
CA LYS A 144 6.73 18.72 -3.76
C LYS A 144 6.05 18.93 -5.12
N ASN A 145 5.03 19.78 -5.18
CA ASN A 145 4.23 20.03 -6.39
C ASN A 145 5.05 20.75 -7.49
N TRP A 146 5.85 21.77 -7.12
CA TRP A 146 6.78 22.40 -8.06
C TRP A 146 7.82 21.43 -8.63
N LEU A 147 8.38 20.54 -7.78
CA LEU A 147 9.34 19.53 -8.21
C LEU A 147 8.71 18.57 -9.24
N TYR A 148 7.50 18.05 -8.97
CA TYR A 148 6.78 17.20 -9.91
C TYR A 148 6.38 17.93 -11.20
N PHE A 149 5.95 19.19 -11.12
CA PHE A 149 5.60 19.98 -12.30
C PHE A 149 6.81 20.12 -13.24
N VAL A 150 7.96 20.53 -12.72
CA VAL A 150 9.18 20.71 -13.51
C VAL A 150 9.71 19.37 -14.03
N ALA A 151 9.76 18.33 -13.19
CA ALA A 151 10.22 17.01 -13.60
C ALA A 151 9.32 16.38 -14.69
N GLY A 152 8.00 16.46 -14.52
CA GLY A 152 7.01 15.99 -15.48
C GLY A 152 7.10 16.73 -16.81
N LEU A 153 7.30 18.06 -16.78
CA LEU A 153 7.45 18.88 -18.00
C LEU A 153 8.68 18.46 -18.82
N PHE A 154 9.84 18.33 -18.18
CA PHE A 154 11.05 17.86 -18.86
C PHE A 154 10.92 16.43 -19.37
N ALA A 155 10.38 15.52 -18.55
CA ALA A 155 10.16 14.13 -18.94
C ALA A 155 9.19 14.02 -20.14
N PHE A 156 8.15 14.85 -20.19
CA PHE A 156 7.18 14.86 -21.28
C PHE A 156 7.81 15.38 -22.59
N ILE A 157 8.58 16.49 -22.52
CA ILE A 157 9.35 17.00 -23.67
C ILE A 157 10.32 15.94 -24.20
N PHE A 158 10.99 15.20 -23.30
CA PHE A 158 11.92 14.13 -23.69
C PHE A 158 11.19 12.93 -24.32
N ALA A 159 10.02 12.54 -23.81
CA ALA A 159 9.19 11.48 -24.38
C ALA A 159 8.74 11.81 -25.82
N LEU A 160 8.26 13.04 -26.05
CA LEU A 160 7.95 13.53 -27.41
C LEU A 160 9.18 13.54 -28.32
N GLY A 161 10.36 13.80 -27.75
CA GLY A 161 11.64 13.78 -28.44
C GLY A 161 12.03 12.40 -28.93
N GLU A 162 11.93 11.40 -28.05
CA GLU A 162 12.22 10.00 -28.35
C GLU A 162 11.27 9.43 -29.42
N LEU A 163 10.01 9.85 -29.40
CA LEU A 163 9.02 9.53 -30.45
C LEU A 163 9.24 10.30 -31.77
N GLY A 164 10.16 11.26 -31.81
CA GLY A 164 10.49 12.06 -33.00
C GLY A 164 9.46 13.14 -33.36
N LEU A 165 8.58 13.50 -32.42
CA LEU A 165 7.56 14.53 -32.59
C LEU A 165 8.17 15.94 -32.51
N VAL A 166 9.06 16.16 -31.53
CA VAL A 166 9.87 17.38 -31.42
C VAL A 166 11.29 17.19 -31.97
N ARG A 167 11.95 18.30 -32.33
CA ARG A 167 13.34 18.30 -32.82
C ARG A 167 14.39 18.06 -31.72
N PHE A 168 13.99 18.13 -30.46
CA PHE A 168 14.83 17.81 -29.32
C PHE A 168 14.86 16.29 -29.12
N ARG A 169 16.00 15.63 -29.30
CA ARG A 169 16.19 14.21 -28.92
C ARG A 169 17.22 14.13 -27.81
N MET A 170 17.00 13.26 -26.82
CA MET A 170 18.03 13.01 -25.83
C MET A 170 19.28 12.37 -26.47
N PRO A 171 20.51 12.75 -26.08
CA PRO A 171 21.74 12.16 -26.60
C PRO A 171 22.03 10.76 -26.03
N THR A 172 21.11 9.82 -26.24
CA THR A 172 21.18 8.47 -25.65
C THR A 172 21.04 7.38 -26.69
N TYR A 173 19.98 7.45 -27.49
CA TYR A 173 19.63 6.41 -28.46
C TYR A 173 20.06 6.76 -29.89
N SER A 174 19.74 7.98 -30.32
CA SER A 174 20.07 8.50 -31.66
C SER A 174 20.49 9.99 -31.68
N GLY A 175 20.46 10.69 -30.54
CA GLY A 175 20.93 12.07 -30.44
C GLY A 175 22.47 12.19 -30.38
N ALA A 176 23.03 13.24 -30.97
CA ALA A 176 24.47 13.49 -30.95
C ALA A 176 24.93 14.10 -29.61
N TYR A 177 25.95 13.52 -28.98
CA TYR A 177 26.58 14.11 -27.79
C TYR A 177 27.25 15.46 -28.11
N PRO A 178 27.36 16.38 -27.14
CA PRO A 178 28.10 17.63 -27.31
C PRO A 178 29.51 17.40 -27.89
N MET A 179 29.84 18.11 -28.99
CA MET A 179 31.09 17.91 -29.74
C MET A 179 32.35 18.08 -28.87
N PHE A 180 32.31 18.92 -27.83
CA PHE A 180 33.43 19.10 -26.90
C PHE A 180 33.76 17.83 -26.11
N ILE A 181 32.76 17.01 -25.77
CA ILE A 181 32.91 15.70 -25.11
C ILE A 181 33.43 14.67 -26.11
N GLN A 182 32.87 14.66 -27.32
CA GLN A 182 33.24 13.67 -28.34
C GLN A 182 34.71 13.68 -28.72
N ARG A 183 35.35 14.87 -28.68
CA ARG A 183 36.77 15.12 -28.99
C ARG A 183 37.76 14.70 -27.89
N GLN A 184 37.28 14.32 -26.70
CA GLN A 184 38.16 13.93 -25.58
C GLN A 184 38.73 12.50 -25.73
N LYS A 185 39.83 12.23 -25.02
CA LYS A 185 40.45 10.90 -24.92
C LYS A 185 39.51 9.90 -24.24
N ASP A 186 39.50 8.64 -24.70
CA ASP A 186 38.58 7.55 -24.30
C ASP A 186 38.06 7.60 -22.85
N VAL A 187 38.95 7.60 -21.84
CA VAL A 187 38.57 7.55 -20.41
C VAL A 187 37.96 8.88 -19.93
N PHE A 188 38.53 10.02 -20.31
CA PHE A 188 38.00 11.34 -19.93
C PHE A 188 36.70 11.67 -20.67
N LYS A 189 36.58 11.22 -21.92
CA LYS A 189 35.31 11.20 -22.67
C LYS A 189 34.24 10.40 -21.93
N ALA A 190 34.58 9.22 -21.42
CA ALA A 190 33.67 8.41 -20.63
C ALA A 190 33.23 9.11 -19.32
N LEU A 191 34.16 9.75 -18.60
CA LEU A 191 33.84 10.55 -17.41
C LEU A 191 32.85 11.67 -17.72
N LEU A 192 33.10 12.47 -18.77
CA LEU A 192 32.21 13.57 -19.16
C LEU A 192 30.86 13.08 -19.71
N LEU A 193 30.83 11.94 -20.42
CA LEU A 193 29.57 11.30 -20.80
C LEU A 193 28.81 10.81 -19.56
N GLY A 194 29.50 10.29 -18.53
CA GLY A 194 28.88 9.93 -17.26
C GLY A 194 28.29 11.16 -16.54
N LEU A 195 29.05 12.26 -16.48
CA LEU A 195 28.61 13.53 -15.88
C LEU A 195 27.37 14.10 -16.60
N PHE A 196 27.35 14.02 -17.93
CA PHE A 196 26.25 14.52 -18.76
C PHE A 196 25.02 13.59 -18.73
N LEU A 197 25.22 12.28 -18.82
CA LEU A 197 24.13 11.30 -18.87
C LEU A 197 23.66 10.83 -17.48
N GLY A 198 24.34 11.19 -16.39
CA GLY A 198 23.91 10.91 -15.02
C GLY A 198 22.56 11.56 -14.67
N ASN A 199 22.21 12.67 -15.34
CA ASN A 199 20.93 13.36 -15.23
C ASN A 199 19.74 12.53 -15.77
N ILE A 200 20.01 11.58 -16.67
CA ILE A 200 18.99 10.66 -17.18
C ILE A 200 18.51 9.80 -16.02
N GLY A 201 17.20 9.56 -15.92
CA GLY A 201 16.63 8.74 -14.83
C GLY A 201 16.22 9.52 -13.58
N VAL A 202 16.70 10.75 -13.38
CA VAL A 202 16.33 11.57 -12.20
C VAL A 202 14.88 12.03 -12.25
N GLY A 203 14.35 12.33 -13.44
CA GLY A 203 12.93 12.65 -13.67
C GLY A 203 12.03 11.45 -13.97
N CYS A 204 12.48 10.20 -13.73
CA CYS A 204 11.64 9.02 -13.92
C CYS A 204 10.95 8.63 -12.61
N PRO A 205 9.72 8.09 -12.63
CA PRO A 205 9.06 7.57 -11.44
C PRO A 205 9.68 6.25 -11.01
N HIS A 206 10.84 6.32 -10.37
CA HIS A 206 11.25 5.25 -9.47
C HIS A 206 10.68 5.56 -8.09
N PRO A 207 9.73 4.77 -7.54
CA PRO A 207 8.99 5.16 -6.33
C PRO A 207 9.87 5.49 -5.11
N ALA A 208 11.03 4.84 -4.99
CA ALA A 208 11.97 5.12 -3.90
C ALA A 208 12.73 6.46 -4.05
N THR A 209 12.88 6.99 -5.26
CA THR A 209 13.72 8.19 -5.50
C THR A 209 13.11 9.46 -4.91
N PRO A 210 11.80 9.75 -5.04
CA PRO A 210 11.13 10.80 -4.27
C PRO A 210 11.27 10.63 -2.75
N VAL A 211 11.13 9.40 -2.21
CA VAL A 211 11.28 9.14 -0.77
C VAL A 211 12.69 9.50 -0.27
N ILE A 212 13.73 9.12 -1.03
CA ILE A 212 15.13 9.48 -0.70
C ILE A 212 15.33 11.00 -0.79
N LEU A 213 14.83 11.66 -1.84
CA LEU A 213 14.95 13.11 -2.01
C LEU A 213 14.21 13.89 -0.90
N THR A 214 13.00 13.49 -0.53
CA THR A 214 12.25 14.08 0.58
C THR A 214 12.98 13.87 1.90
N ARG A 215 13.55 12.68 2.14
CA ARG A 215 14.37 12.45 3.34
C ARG A 215 15.59 13.38 3.40
N ILE A 216 16.27 13.58 2.27
CA ILE A 216 17.40 14.52 2.17
C ILE A 216 16.95 15.95 2.43
N ALA A 217 15.91 16.43 1.74
CA ALA A 217 15.37 17.77 1.92
C ALA A 217 14.93 18.03 3.37
N SER A 218 14.23 17.07 4.00
CA SER A 218 13.80 17.16 5.41
C SER A 218 14.97 17.19 6.41
N SER A 219 16.17 16.78 6.00
CA SER A 219 17.34 16.76 6.88
C SER A 219 18.16 18.04 6.88
N GLY A 220 18.08 18.86 5.81
CA GLY A 220 18.96 20.01 5.57
C GLY A 220 20.47 19.70 5.40
N ASP A 221 20.94 18.51 5.79
CA ASP A 221 22.36 18.17 5.81
C ASP A 221 22.89 17.87 4.39
N VAL A 222 23.74 18.78 3.91
CA VAL A 222 24.42 18.71 2.61
C VAL A 222 25.31 17.47 2.47
N PHE A 223 26.01 17.05 3.52
CA PHE A 223 26.89 15.89 3.48
C PHE A 223 26.10 14.59 3.52
N TYR A 224 25.03 14.53 4.32
CA TYR A 224 24.07 13.43 4.30
C TYR A 224 23.39 13.31 2.93
N GLY A 225 22.93 14.43 2.35
CA GLY A 225 22.37 14.48 1.00
C GLY A 225 23.34 13.97 -0.07
N TRP A 226 24.57 14.48 -0.07
CA TRP A 226 25.65 14.06 -0.95
C TRP A 226 25.93 12.55 -0.85
N SER A 227 26.14 12.05 0.37
CA SER A 227 26.54 10.65 0.61
C SER A 227 25.40 9.66 0.37
N LEU A 228 24.16 10.01 0.71
CA LEU A 228 23.00 9.14 0.50
C LEU A 228 22.70 8.95 -1.00
N PHE A 229 22.81 10.02 -1.80
CA PHE A 229 22.67 9.93 -3.27
C PHE A 229 23.94 9.41 -3.97
N PHE A 230 25.12 9.56 -3.38
CA PHE A 230 26.32 8.84 -3.82
C PHE A 230 26.11 7.33 -3.77
N ILE A 231 25.61 6.81 -2.65
CA ILE A 231 25.31 5.38 -2.50
C ILE A 231 24.18 4.91 -3.44
N HIS A 232 23.18 5.75 -3.70
CA HIS A 232 22.18 5.52 -4.75
C HIS A 232 22.85 5.33 -6.12
N ALA A 233 23.80 6.21 -6.46
CA ALA A 233 24.51 6.16 -7.72
C ALA A 233 25.41 4.92 -7.85
N VAL A 234 26.08 4.50 -6.76
CA VAL A 234 26.86 3.26 -6.74
C VAL A 234 25.97 2.05 -7.04
N GLY A 235 24.78 1.98 -6.43
CA GLY A 235 23.79 0.95 -6.73
C GLY A 235 23.40 0.90 -8.20
N ARG A 236 23.19 2.07 -8.82
CA ARG A 236 22.83 2.22 -10.24
C ARG A 236 23.96 1.92 -11.22
N VAL A 237 25.20 2.29 -10.87
CA VAL A 237 26.39 2.11 -11.71
C VAL A 237 26.83 0.64 -11.74
N LEU A 238 26.66 -0.10 -10.65
CA LEU A 238 27.14 -1.46 -10.50
C LEU A 238 26.58 -2.44 -11.57
N PRO A 239 25.26 -2.49 -11.87
CA PRO A 239 24.74 -3.27 -13.00
C PRO A 239 25.25 -2.84 -14.39
N LEU A 240 25.55 -1.55 -14.60
CA LEU A 240 26.14 -1.08 -15.87
C LEU A 240 27.61 -1.54 -16.00
N LEU A 241 28.35 -1.53 -14.89
CA LEU A 241 29.71 -2.04 -14.82
C LEU A 241 29.75 -3.55 -15.10
N PHE A 242 28.80 -4.31 -14.54
CA PHE A 242 28.62 -5.74 -14.84
C PHE A 242 28.43 -6.00 -16.34
N LEU A 243 27.50 -5.30 -17.00
CA LEU A 243 27.27 -5.43 -18.44
C LEU A 243 28.51 -5.04 -19.27
N ALA A 244 29.25 -4.02 -18.85
CA ALA A 244 30.51 -3.64 -19.50
C ALA A 244 31.58 -4.73 -19.36
N ILE A 245 31.74 -5.34 -18.18
CA ILE A 245 32.69 -6.43 -17.96
C ILE A 245 32.32 -7.65 -18.83
N LEU A 246 31.05 -8.04 -18.88
CA LEU A 246 30.57 -9.12 -19.76
C LEU A 246 30.95 -8.88 -21.23
N ALA A 247 30.74 -7.65 -21.72
CA ALA A 247 31.11 -7.32 -23.09
C ALA A 247 32.62 -7.30 -23.34
N ILE A 248 33.43 -6.88 -22.36
CA ILE A 248 34.91 -6.90 -22.45
C ILE A 248 35.44 -8.33 -22.55
N ILE A 249 34.82 -9.31 -21.86
CA ILE A 249 35.20 -10.73 -21.98
C ILE A 249 34.59 -11.43 -23.22
N GLY A 250 33.77 -10.72 -24.00
CA GLY A 250 33.17 -11.21 -25.26
C GLY A 250 31.73 -11.71 -25.15
N VAL A 251 31.09 -11.64 -23.99
CA VAL A 251 29.68 -12.01 -23.78
C VAL A 251 28.78 -10.83 -24.17
N ASN A 252 28.21 -10.88 -25.38
CA ASN A 252 27.34 -9.81 -25.88
C ASN A 252 25.89 -9.91 -25.34
N ALA A 253 25.73 -9.58 -24.05
CA ALA A 253 24.45 -9.55 -23.36
C ALA A 253 23.44 -8.54 -23.97
N LEU A 254 23.90 -7.53 -24.71
CA LEU A 254 23.03 -6.55 -25.37
C LEU A 254 22.56 -6.98 -26.77
N SER A 255 23.05 -8.09 -27.34
CA SER A 255 22.72 -8.50 -28.72
C SER A 255 21.20 -8.57 -29.00
N VAL A 256 20.42 -9.14 -28.09
CA VAL A 256 18.94 -9.24 -28.18
C VAL A 256 18.28 -7.85 -28.09
N LEU A 257 18.82 -6.97 -27.24
CA LEU A 257 18.31 -5.61 -27.02
C LEU A 257 18.63 -4.71 -28.22
N VAL A 258 19.85 -4.78 -28.76
CA VAL A 258 20.25 -4.06 -29.98
C VAL A 258 19.38 -4.48 -31.18
N LYS A 259 19.09 -5.78 -31.33
CA LYS A 259 18.20 -6.29 -32.40
C LYS A 259 16.79 -5.70 -32.36
N HIS A 260 16.31 -5.28 -31.18
CA HIS A 260 14.97 -4.73 -30.98
C HIS A 260 14.98 -3.24 -30.59
N LYS A 261 16.13 -2.56 -30.72
CA LYS A 261 16.38 -1.19 -30.28
C LYS A 261 15.24 -0.23 -30.64
N ASP A 262 14.90 -0.10 -31.92
CA ASP A 262 13.83 0.82 -32.38
C ASP A 262 12.44 0.49 -31.82
N LYS A 263 12.15 -0.78 -31.53
CA LYS A 263 10.87 -1.20 -30.91
C LYS A 263 10.86 -0.88 -29.42
N ILE A 264 11.99 -1.09 -28.74
CA ILE A 264 12.18 -0.75 -27.33
C ILE A 264 12.07 0.76 -27.17
N GLU A 265 12.82 1.56 -27.93
CA GLU A 265 12.76 3.04 -27.92
C GLU A 265 11.36 3.60 -28.10
N ARG A 266 10.58 3.05 -29.05
CA ARG A 266 9.19 3.49 -29.25
C ARG A 266 8.30 3.08 -28.07
N ALA A 267 8.46 1.86 -27.55
CA ALA A 267 7.68 1.39 -26.40
C ALA A 267 8.01 2.18 -25.12
N THR A 268 9.29 2.47 -24.85
CA THR A 268 9.74 3.27 -23.72
C THR A 268 9.35 4.73 -23.88
N GLY A 269 9.44 5.30 -25.10
CA GLY A 269 8.94 6.63 -25.42
C GLY A 269 7.44 6.79 -25.18
N TRP A 270 6.61 5.86 -25.67
CA TRP A 270 5.16 5.88 -25.38
C TRP A 270 4.86 5.69 -23.89
N GLY A 271 5.50 4.74 -23.22
CA GLY A 271 5.35 4.57 -21.76
C GLY A 271 5.72 5.85 -20.98
N MET A 272 6.77 6.55 -21.43
CA MET A 272 7.19 7.83 -20.85
C MET A 272 6.19 8.97 -21.13
N VAL A 273 5.47 8.98 -22.25
CA VAL A 273 4.37 9.95 -22.49
C VAL A 273 3.28 9.79 -21.43
N PHE A 274 2.84 8.55 -21.16
CA PHE A 274 1.81 8.29 -20.14
C PHE A 274 2.28 8.72 -18.75
N VAL A 275 3.44 8.20 -18.33
CA VAL A 275 4.08 8.49 -17.04
C VAL A 275 4.35 9.98 -16.84
N ALA A 276 4.95 10.66 -17.81
CA ALA A 276 5.32 12.06 -17.67
C ALA A 276 4.10 12.97 -17.71
N GLY A 277 3.08 12.62 -18.52
CA GLY A 277 1.79 13.29 -18.49
C GLY A 277 1.14 13.20 -17.11
N PHE A 278 1.19 12.02 -16.48
CA PHE A 278 0.70 11.84 -15.12
C PHE A 278 1.44 12.71 -14.08
N ILE A 279 2.78 12.63 -14.03
CA ILE A 279 3.60 13.42 -13.08
C ILE A 279 3.42 14.93 -13.30
N LEU A 280 3.31 15.37 -14.56
CA LEU A 280 3.07 16.77 -14.92
C LEU A 280 1.72 17.27 -14.40
N VAL A 281 0.66 16.47 -14.50
CA VAL A 281 -0.67 16.82 -13.96
C VAL A 281 -0.68 16.75 -12.44
N LEU A 282 -0.04 15.76 -11.82
CA LEU A 282 0.14 15.67 -10.36
C LEU A 282 0.87 16.91 -9.80
N GLY A 283 1.86 17.45 -10.51
CA GLY A 283 2.52 18.70 -10.13
C GLY A 283 1.67 19.96 -10.35
N LEU A 284 0.84 19.99 -11.41
CA LEU A 284 -0.07 21.10 -11.70
C LEU A 284 -1.30 21.17 -10.81
N PHE A 285 -1.85 20.02 -10.42
CA PHE A 285 -3.14 19.90 -9.74
C PHE A 285 -3.05 19.24 -8.36
N THR A 286 -1.83 19.15 -7.81
CA THR A 286 -1.52 18.57 -6.48
C THR A 286 -1.92 17.10 -6.32
N HIS A 287 -1.76 16.57 -5.09
CA HIS A 287 -2.28 15.26 -4.71
C HIS A 287 -3.82 15.22 -4.66
N ASP A 288 -4.45 16.36 -4.43
CA ASP A 288 -5.88 16.54 -4.25
C ASP A 288 -6.65 16.16 -5.53
N TRP A 289 -6.12 16.53 -6.70
CA TRP A 289 -6.61 16.03 -7.98
C TRP A 289 -6.45 14.53 -8.14
N TRP A 290 -5.34 13.95 -7.69
CA TRP A 290 -5.10 12.51 -7.81
C TRP A 290 -6.18 11.71 -7.05
N VAL A 291 -6.57 12.19 -5.86
CA VAL A 291 -7.74 11.70 -5.11
C VAL A 291 -9.04 11.97 -5.89
N ASN A 292 -9.36 13.24 -6.16
CA ASN A 292 -10.62 13.66 -6.81
C ASN A 292 -10.86 13.07 -8.21
N SER A 293 -9.81 12.65 -8.90
CA SER A 293 -9.91 12.00 -10.21
C SER A 293 -10.53 10.60 -10.17
N GLY A 294 -10.65 10.00 -8.97
CA GLY A 294 -11.03 8.60 -8.76
C GLY A 294 -9.97 7.58 -9.20
N GLN A 295 -8.84 8.05 -9.73
CA GLN A 295 -7.72 7.18 -10.10
C GLN A 295 -6.97 6.68 -8.85
N HIS A 296 -6.83 7.49 -7.79
CA HIS A 296 -6.29 7.03 -6.49
C HIS A 296 -7.07 5.82 -6.00
N THR A 297 -8.38 5.98 -5.77
CA THR A 297 -9.24 4.92 -5.22
C THR A 297 -9.30 3.68 -6.10
N LEU A 298 -9.14 3.81 -7.43
CA LEU A 298 -8.98 2.66 -8.32
C LEU A 298 -7.61 1.97 -8.12
N LEU A 299 -6.51 2.74 -8.09
CA LEU A 299 -5.17 2.19 -7.91
C LEU A 299 -5.06 1.48 -6.56
N GLU A 300 -5.62 2.08 -5.53
CA GLU A 300 -5.72 1.56 -4.17
C GLU A 300 -6.47 0.23 -4.10
N GLU A 301 -7.63 0.13 -4.75
CA GLU A 301 -8.40 -1.10 -4.87
C GLU A 301 -7.66 -2.20 -5.67
N ILE A 302 -6.92 -1.84 -6.72
CA ILE A 302 -6.15 -2.78 -7.55
C ILE A 302 -4.86 -3.26 -6.84
N THR A 303 -4.17 -2.35 -6.14
CA THR A 303 -2.84 -2.60 -5.56
C THR A 303 -2.90 -3.00 -4.08
N GLN A 304 -4.05 -2.84 -3.43
CA GLN A 304 -4.20 -2.85 -1.98
C GLN A 304 -3.23 -1.85 -1.33
N GLU A 305 -3.42 -0.56 -1.60
CA GLU A 305 -2.40 0.45 -1.28
C GLU A 305 -2.15 0.60 0.24
N GLU A 306 -3.16 0.44 1.10
CA GLU A 306 -2.96 0.28 2.55
C GLU A 306 -1.99 -0.86 2.91
N ARG A 307 -1.97 -1.95 2.14
CA ARG A 307 -1.07 -3.10 2.34
C ARG A 307 0.35 -2.83 1.83
N PHE A 308 0.56 -1.93 0.88
CA PHE A 308 1.88 -1.65 0.29
C PHE A 308 2.47 -0.32 0.77
N LEU A 309 1.71 0.78 0.63
CA LEU A 309 2.06 2.06 1.23
C LEU A 309 1.89 2.07 2.74
N GLY A 310 0.91 1.40 3.35
CA GLY A 310 0.86 1.30 4.82
C GLY A 310 2.04 0.51 5.40
N ILE A 311 2.58 -0.49 4.66
CA ILE A 311 3.87 -1.10 5.00
C ILE A 311 5.01 -0.08 4.86
N ILE A 312 4.97 0.86 3.91
CA ILE A 312 6.01 1.88 3.70
C ILE A 312 5.90 3.03 4.72
N VAL A 313 4.72 3.56 5.01
CA VAL A 313 4.51 4.64 6.00
C VAL A 313 4.93 4.15 7.39
N ASN A 314 4.45 2.98 7.82
CA ASN A 314 4.86 2.35 9.08
C ASN A 314 6.35 1.95 9.09
N ARG A 315 6.95 1.64 7.93
CA ARG A 315 8.38 1.30 7.80
C ARG A 315 9.28 2.52 7.88
N PHE A 316 8.96 3.58 7.16
CA PHE A 316 9.84 4.74 7.04
C PHE A 316 9.53 5.85 8.05
N ASN A 317 8.52 5.66 8.91
CA ASN A 317 8.01 6.65 9.88
C ASN A 317 7.76 8.01 9.20
N LEU A 318 7.15 7.95 8.02
CA LEU A 318 6.80 9.12 7.22
C LEU A 318 5.58 9.76 7.89
N ALA A 319 5.72 11.02 8.29
CA ALA A 319 4.71 11.73 9.07
C ALA A 319 3.58 12.26 8.18
N GLU A 320 2.76 11.36 7.63
CA GLU A 320 1.46 11.65 7.04
C GLU A 320 0.62 10.35 7.06
N PRO A 321 -0.61 10.35 7.61
CA PRO A 321 -1.53 9.23 7.43
C PRO A 321 -1.97 9.14 5.96
N PRO A 322 -2.63 8.05 5.53
CA PRO A 322 -3.44 8.09 4.33
C PRO A 322 -4.42 9.28 4.43
N HIS A 323 -4.45 10.06 3.36
CA HIS A 323 -5.30 11.24 3.17
C HIS A 323 -6.78 10.88 3.28
N ALA A 324 -7.63 11.86 3.59
CA ALA A 324 -9.06 11.63 3.77
C ALA A 324 -9.73 11.21 2.45
N HIS A 325 -10.60 10.21 2.48
CA HIS A 325 -11.42 9.85 1.33
C HIS A 325 -12.68 10.74 1.25
N GLY A 326 -12.47 12.02 0.96
CA GLY A 326 -13.49 13.02 0.65
C GLY A 326 -13.19 13.71 -0.69
N PRO A 327 -14.11 14.55 -1.20
CA PRO A 327 -13.77 15.50 -2.25
C PRO A 327 -12.85 16.58 -1.66
N GLU A 328 -11.62 16.69 -2.16
CA GLU A 328 -10.66 17.67 -1.70
C GLU A 328 -10.95 19.05 -2.33
N ASP A 329 -11.03 20.11 -1.53
CA ASP A 329 -11.32 21.49 -1.97
C ASP A 329 -10.05 22.30 -2.34
N GLY A 330 -8.89 21.61 -2.44
CA GLY A 330 -7.60 22.21 -2.78
C GLY A 330 -7.58 22.89 -4.15
N LEU A 331 -6.58 23.75 -4.36
CA LEU A 331 -6.30 24.36 -5.67
C LEU A 331 -4.98 23.87 -6.22
N GLY A 332 -4.99 23.61 -7.53
CA GLY A 332 -3.79 23.37 -8.31
C GLY A 332 -2.83 24.56 -8.27
N LEU A 333 -1.58 24.29 -8.65
CA LEU A 333 -0.54 25.27 -8.87
C LEU A 333 -1.05 26.35 -9.86
N PHE A 334 -0.78 27.62 -9.58
CA PHE A 334 -1.39 28.79 -10.23
C PHE A 334 -2.91 29.01 -9.97
N GLY A 335 -3.52 28.32 -8.99
CA GLY A 335 -4.95 28.45 -8.69
C GLY A 335 -5.86 27.68 -9.66
N LEU A 336 -5.34 26.62 -10.29
CA LEU A 336 -6.08 25.82 -11.26
C LEU A 336 -7.10 24.91 -10.57
N PRO A 337 -8.38 24.85 -11.01
CA PRO A 337 -9.38 24.01 -10.38
C PRO A 337 -9.16 22.51 -10.70
N LEU A 338 -9.26 21.65 -9.68
CA LEU A 338 -8.86 20.24 -9.75
C LEU A 338 -9.57 19.43 -10.84
N TRP A 339 -10.84 19.72 -11.14
CA TRP A 339 -11.63 18.99 -12.15
C TRP A 339 -11.04 19.09 -13.57
N LEU A 340 -10.23 20.12 -13.86
CA LEU A 340 -9.52 20.23 -15.14
C LEU A 340 -8.40 19.19 -15.29
N GLY A 341 -7.85 18.65 -14.20
CA GLY A 341 -6.69 17.77 -14.25
C GLY A 341 -6.91 16.52 -15.12
N ASN A 342 -8.10 15.91 -15.08
CA ASN A 342 -8.42 14.75 -15.92
C ASN A 342 -8.52 15.10 -17.41
N TRP A 343 -9.05 16.28 -17.73
CA TRP A 343 -9.05 16.79 -19.10
C TRP A 343 -7.63 17.03 -19.59
N VAL A 344 -6.79 17.69 -18.78
CA VAL A 344 -5.37 17.94 -19.10
C VAL A 344 -4.61 16.61 -19.27
N LEU A 345 -4.83 15.61 -18.41
CA LEU A 345 -4.21 14.29 -18.50
C LEU A 345 -4.56 13.58 -19.81
N VAL A 346 -5.86 13.47 -20.14
CA VAL A 346 -6.31 12.84 -21.38
C VAL A 346 -5.81 13.60 -22.61
N ILE A 347 -5.77 14.93 -22.57
CA ILE A 347 -5.21 15.77 -23.64
C ILE A 347 -3.71 15.49 -23.82
N LEU A 348 -2.93 15.46 -22.73
CA LEU A 348 -1.50 15.16 -22.76
C LEU A 348 -1.21 13.75 -23.28
N TRP A 349 -2.08 12.77 -23.04
CA TRP A 349 -1.93 11.42 -23.58
C TRP A 349 -2.40 11.30 -25.04
N ALA A 350 -3.51 11.95 -25.41
CA ALA A 350 -4.11 11.82 -26.74
C ALA A 350 -3.41 12.67 -27.82
N ILE A 351 -3.00 13.91 -27.52
CA ILE A 351 -2.35 14.80 -28.50
C ILE A 351 -1.11 14.15 -29.14
N PRO A 352 -0.20 13.48 -28.41
CA PRO A 352 0.96 12.84 -29.01
C PRO A 352 0.62 11.74 -30.02
N PHE A 353 -0.45 10.95 -29.81
CA PHE A 353 -0.94 9.98 -30.80
C PHE A 353 -1.45 10.66 -32.07
N TRP A 354 -2.26 11.71 -31.92
CA TRP A 354 -2.76 12.49 -33.05
C TRP A 354 -1.63 13.18 -33.82
N TRP A 355 -0.65 13.75 -33.13
CA TRP A 355 0.53 14.35 -33.73
C TRP A 355 1.35 13.30 -34.49
N TYR A 356 1.59 12.12 -33.90
CA TYR A 356 2.28 11.00 -34.55
C TYR A 356 1.56 10.55 -35.83
N TYR A 357 0.24 10.43 -35.78
CA TYR A 357 -0.61 10.14 -36.95
C TYR A 357 -0.47 11.20 -38.04
N PHE A 358 -0.59 12.49 -37.71
CA PHE A 358 -0.46 13.57 -38.69
C PHE A 358 0.96 13.68 -39.26
N GLN A 359 2.00 13.38 -38.49
CA GLN A 359 3.38 13.33 -38.97
C GLN A 359 3.57 12.18 -39.97
N ARG A 360 3.12 10.96 -39.65
CA ARG A 360 3.10 9.84 -40.61
C ARG A 360 2.29 10.16 -41.87
N ARG A 361 1.11 10.78 -41.73
CA ARG A 361 0.25 11.19 -42.86
C ARG A 361 0.93 12.21 -43.78
N LYS A 362 1.80 13.08 -43.26
CA LYS A 362 2.63 13.98 -44.06
C LYS A 362 3.74 13.20 -44.79
N ASN A 363 4.45 12.32 -44.09
CA ASN A 363 5.53 11.49 -44.67
C ASN A 363 5.03 10.51 -45.74
N LEU A 364 3.77 10.06 -45.67
CA LEU A 364 3.12 9.26 -46.72
C LEU A 364 3.09 9.94 -48.11
N LYS A 365 3.23 11.27 -48.17
CA LYS A 365 3.35 12.01 -49.43
C LYS A 365 4.76 11.97 -50.04
N THR A 366 5.77 11.52 -49.29
CA THR A 366 7.17 11.45 -49.76
C THR A 366 7.61 10.02 -50.10
N ILE A 367 6.76 9.01 -49.91
CA ILE A 367 7.02 7.62 -50.32
C ILE A 367 6.71 7.49 -51.81
N THR A 368 7.73 7.25 -52.62
CA THR A 368 7.65 7.09 -54.08
C THR A 368 7.19 5.71 -54.53
N ASP A 369 7.51 4.66 -53.75
CA ASP A 369 7.16 3.28 -54.11
C ASP A 369 5.68 2.98 -53.88
N ALA A 370 5.01 2.50 -54.94
CA ALA A 370 3.56 2.35 -54.96
C ALA A 370 3.05 1.26 -53.99
N GLU A 371 3.76 0.14 -53.86
CA GLU A 371 3.41 -0.91 -52.91
C GLU A 371 3.63 -0.45 -51.46
N GLU A 372 4.78 0.16 -51.14
CA GLU A 372 5.04 0.70 -49.80
C GLU A 372 4.02 1.78 -49.41
N ASN A 373 3.66 2.67 -50.35
CA ASN A 373 2.66 3.71 -50.13
C ASN A 373 1.26 3.10 -49.87
N LYS A 374 0.87 2.04 -50.60
CA LYS A 374 -0.38 1.30 -50.36
C LYS A 374 -0.39 0.64 -48.98
N ASP A 375 0.71 0.00 -48.60
CA ASP A 375 0.89 -0.69 -47.33
C ASP A 375 0.84 0.28 -46.12
N GLU A 376 1.55 1.40 -46.21
CA GLU A 376 1.49 2.46 -45.19
C GLU A 376 0.13 3.16 -45.14
N ARG A 377 -0.63 3.27 -46.25
CA ARG A 377 -2.02 3.77 -46.21
C ARG A 377 -2.94 2.84 -45.42
N VAL A 378 -2.83 1.51 -45.60
CA VAL A 378 -3.63 0.53 -44.85
C VAL A 378 -3.26 0.58 -43.36
N LYS A 379 -1.97 0.65 -43.03
CA LYS A 379 -1.47 0.85 -41.65
C LYS A 379 -2.00 2.16 -41.06
N LEU A 380 -1.92 3.27 -41.80
CA LEU A 380 -2.40 4.57 -41.35
C LEU A 380 -3.93 4.60 -41.11
N SER A 381 -4.71 3.95 -41.97
CA SER A 381 -6.17 3.83 -41.80
C SER A 381 -6.55 3.07 -40.53
N SER A 382 -5.87 1.96 -40.23
CA SER A 382 -6.09 1.23 -38.97
C SER A 382 -5.58 2.02 -37.75
N TYR A 383 -4.45 2.74 -37.86
CA TYR A 383 -4.02 3.66 -36.80
C TYR A 383 -5.04 4.78 -36.53
N PHE A 384 -5.68 5.35 -37.54
CA PHE A 384 -6.71 6.39 -37.34
C PHE A 384 -7.87 5.89 -36.46
N LEU A 385 -8.44 4.73 -36.79
CA LEU A 385 -9.52 4.13 -36.01
C LEU A 385 -9.06 3.75 -34.60
N ASN A 386 -7.87 3.15 -34.46
CA ASN A 386 -7.32 2.79 -33.15
C ASN A 386 -7.05 4.01 -32.26
N ILE A 387 -6.60 5.13 -32.83
CA ILE A 387 -6.34 6.38 -32.08
C ILE A 387 -7.66 7.05 -31.67
N ILE A 388 -8.70 7.00 -32.51
CA ILE A 388 -10.05 7.45 -32.13
C ILE A 388 -10.57 6.60 -30.98
N LEU A 389 -10.57 5.27 -31.12
CA LEU A 389 -11.04 4.34 -30.09
C LEU A 389 -10.27 4.52 -28.77
N LEU A 390 -8.94 4.69 -28.83
CA LEU A 390 -8.12 4.96 -27.65
C LEU A 390 -8.44 6.33 -27.02
N SER A 391 -8.60 7.39 -27.83
CA SER A 391 -8.93 8.73 -27.32
C SER A 391 -10.30 8.75 -26.64
N VAL A 392 -11.29 8.08 -27.25
CA VAL A 392 -12.65 7.92 -26.69
C VAL A 392 -12.61 7.06 -25.43
N LEU A 393 -11.87 5.95 -25.42
CA LEU A 393 -11.70 5.11 -24.23
C LEU A 393 -11.04 5.87 -23.08
N LEU A 394 -9.96 6.62 -23.34
CA LEU A 394 -9.30 7.44 -22.32
C LEU A 394 -10.24 8.54 -21.78
N GLY A 395 -11.00 9.21 -22.66
CA GLY A 395 -12.01 10.18 -22.23
C GLY A 395 -13.10 9.54 -21.36
N ILE A 396 -13.73 8.46 -21.84
CA ILE A 396 -14.78 7.73 -21.11
C ILE A 396 -14.25 7.24 -19.76
N VAL A 397 -13.05 6.64 -19.70
CA VAL A 397 -12.50 6.13 -18.44
C VAL A 397 -12.12 7.26 -17.49
N PHE A 398 -11.21 8.15 -17.89
CA PHE A 398 -10.58 9.10 -16.98
C PHE A 398 -11.39 10.38 -16.75
N ILE A 399 -12.25 10.80 -17.67
CA ILE A 399 -13.07 12.01 -17.48
C ILE A 399 -14.47 11.67 -16.93
N TYR A 400 -15.01 10.49 -17.25
CA TYR A 400 -16.37 10.11 -16.86
C TYR A 400 -16.41 8.97 -15.83
N ILE A 401 -15.93 7.76 -16.15
CA ILE A 401 -16.10 6.58 -15.29
C ILE A 401 -15.38 6.74 -13.95
N LEU A 402 -14.11 7.12 -13.92
CA LEU A 402 -13.36 7.19 -12.66
C LEU A 402 -13.85 8.32 -11.73
N PRO A 403 -14.06 9.56 -12.20
CA PRO A 403 -14.69 10.61 -11.39
C PRO A 403 -16.09 10.23 -10.94
N ASN A 404 -16.95 9.68 -11.81
CA ASN A 404 -18.30 9.32 -11.40
C ASN A 404 -18.32 8.11 -10.46
N ARG A 405 -17.37 7.16 -10.55
CA ARG A 405 -17.22 6.04 -9.60
C ARG A 405 -16.75 6.54 -8.24
N PHE A 406 -15.89 7.55 -8.21
CA PHE A 406 -15.46 8.22 -6.99
C PHE A 406 -16.60 9.03 -6.37
N LEU A 407 -17.25 9.89 -7.16
CA LEU A 407 -18.40 10.69 -6.74
C LEU A 407 -19.59 9.83 -6.32
N SER A 408 -19.88 8.69 -6.96
CA SER A 408 -20.95 7.80 -6.52
C SER A 408 -20.61 7.06 -5.21
N ARG A 409 -19.32 6.71 -4.98
CA ARG A 409 -18.83 6.26 -3.67
C ARG A 409 -18.92 7.35 -2.61
N LEU A 410 -18.76 8.62 -2.99
CA LEU A 410 -18.94 9.79 -2.12
C LEU A 410 -20.40 10.22 -1.94
N GLN A 411 -21.33 9.81 -2.81
CA GLN A 411 -22.77 10.08 -2.70
C GLN A 411 -23.52 8.95 -1.99
N GLY A 412 -22.99 7.73 -2.01
CA GLY A 412 -23.37 6.64 -1.10
C GLY A 412 -22.81 6.79 0.32
N ARG A 413 -22.08 7.89 0.59
CA ARG A 413 -21.76 8.41 1.92
C ARG A 413 -22.49 9.76 2.02
N GLU A 414 -23.18 10.07 3.12
CA GLU A 414 -23.74 11.42 3.22
C GLU A 414 -22.65 12.45 3.47
N LEU A 415 -22.64 13.50 2.63
CA LEU A 415 -21.79 14.67 2.79
C LEU A 415 -22.32 15.51 3.97
N PRO A 416 -21.56 15.74 5.05
CA PRO A 416 -21.99 16.64 6.11
C PRO A 416 -22.14 18.06 5.54
N GLY A 417 -23.33 18.64 5.74
CA GLY A 417 -23.80 19.80 4.99
C GLY A 417 -23.00 21.09 5.21
N SER A 418 -22.94 21.90 4.15
CA SER A 418 -22.37 23.24 4.17
C SER A 418 -23.22 24.21 5.02
N SER A 419 -22.75 24.51 6.23
CA SER A 419 -23.22 25.65 7.01
C SER A 419 -22.05 26.29 7.74
N GLY A 420 -21.55 27.40 7.21
CA GLY A 420 -20.39 28.09 7.78
C GLY A 420 -20.73 28.75 9.12
N MET A 421 -19.94 28.42 10.15
CA MET A 421 -19.82 29.22 11.36
C MET A 421 -18.39 29.14 11.85
N VAL A 422 -17.75 30.30 12.02
CA VAL A 422 -16.39 30.40 12.57
C VAL A 422 -16.48 30.20 14.08
N ILE A 423 -15.80 29.17 14.60
CA ILE A 423 -15.58 28.96 16.04
C ILE A 423 -14.11 28.56 16.24
N ASP A 424 -13.49 29.14 17.27
CA ASP A 424 -12.05 29.06 17.55
C ASP A 424 -11.55 27.66 17.96
N GLU A 425 -10.23 27.49 17.87
CA GLU A 425 -9.48 26.31 18.31
C GLU A 425 -9.71 25.97 19.79
N HIS A 426 -10.42 24.88 20.09
CA HIS A 426 -10.21 24.09 21.29
C HIS A 426 -10.56 22.61 21.05
N GLU A 427 -9.83 21.70 21.70
CA GLU A 427 -9.91 20.25 21.50
C GLU A 427 -11.27 19.67 21.92
N GLU A 428 -12.06 19.16 20.97
CA GLU A 428 -13.27 18.36 21.25
C GLU A 428 -13.10 16.91 20.78
N THR A 429 -13.00 15.99 21.75
CA THR A 429 -13.01 14.53 21.54
C THR A 429 -14.42 13.96 21.61
N MET A 430 -14.92 13.33 20.54
CA MET A 430 -16.23 12.64 20.47
C MET A 430 -16.18 11.48 19.44
N PRO A 431 -17.07 10.47 19.50
CA PRO A 431 -17.32 9.58 20.63
C PRO A 431 -17.09 8.11 20.22
N GLY A 432 -16.05 7.47 20.77
CA GLY A 432 -15.83 6.02 20.65
C GLY A 432 -15.96 5.35 22.01
N SER A 433 -16.19 4.03 22.07
CA SER A 433 -16.23 3.35 23.38
C SER A 433 -14.87 3.46 24.08
N LEU A 434 -14.87 4.01 25.29
CA LEU A 434 -13.67 4.21 26.11
C LEU A 434 -13.54 3.06 27.12
N TYR A 435 -12.59 2.15 26.89
CA TYR A 435 -12.26 1.09 27.85
C TYR A 435 -11.18 1.51 28.82
N HIS A 436 -11.46 1.31 30.11
CA HIS A 436 -10.47 1.40 31.16
C HIS A 436 -10.67 0.29 32.19
N GLU A 437 -9.59 -0.23 32.76
CA GLU A 437 -9.71 -0.92 34.04
C GLU A 437 -10.09 0.10 35.11
N GLU A 438 -11.09 -0.19 35.93
CA GLU A 438 -11.61 0.66 37.02
C GLU A 438 -10.47 1.26 37.87
N THR A 439 -9.47 0.43 38.18
CA THR A 439 -8.32 0.78 39.02
C THR A 439 -7.35 1.77 38.36
N GLN A 440 -7.38 1.90 37.03
CA GLN A 440 -6.50 2.74 36.24
C GLN A 440 -7.06 4.17 36.05
N VAL A 441 -8.37 4.38 36.14
CA VAL A 441 -8.99 5.70 35.98
C VAL A 441 -8.60 6.62 37.13
N LYS A 442 -7.88 7.72 36.83
CA LYS A 442 -7.43 8.73 37.81
C LYS A 442 -8.19 10.06 37.71
N GLU A 443 -8.80 10.33 36.56
CA GLU A 443 -9.54 11.54 36.24
C GLU A 443 -10.64 11.19 35.23
N GLY A 444 -11.75 11.94 35.22
CA GLY A 444 -12.89 11.68 34.33
C GLY A 444 -13.91 10.68 34.87
N VAL A 445 -14.76 10.15 33.99
CA VAL A 445 -15.84 9.20 34.32
C VAL A 445 -15.25 7.84 34.75
N ALA A 446 -15.75 7.30 35.85
CA ALA A 446 -15.41 5.97 36.35
C ALA A 446 -16.64 5.25 36.91
N VAL A 447 -16.67 3.93 36.80
CA VAL A 447 -17.61 3.07 37.54
C VAL A 447 -16.82 2.24 38.54
N ASN A 448 -17.10 2.42 39.84
CA ASN A 448 -16.47 1.63 40.90
C ASN A 448 -17.38 0.51 41.37
N LEU A 449 -16.90 -0.74 41.37
CA LEU A 449 -17.67 -1.89 41.80
C LEU A 449 -17.45 -2.23 43.29
N ASN A 450 -18.54 -2.29 44.05
CA ASN A 450 -18.58 -2.87 45.39
C ASN A 450 -19.53 -4.08 45.39
N VAL A 451 -19.10 -5.21 45.96
CA VAL A 451 -19.92 -6.43 46.04
C VAL A 451 -20.02 -6.91 47.49
N THR A 452 -21.23 -7.24 47.94
CA THR A 452 -21.49 -7.65 49.33
C THR A 452 -22.48 -8.81 49.42
N PRO A 453 -22.43 -9.64 50.48
CA PRO A 453 -21.38 -9.73 51.49
C PRO A 453 -20.11 -10.45 50.99
N VAL A 454 -19.01 -10.30 51.72
CA VAL A 454 -17.73 -11.01 51.53
C VAL A 454 -17.59 -12.06 52.64
N PRO A 455 -17.08 -13.29 52.39
CA PRO A 455 -16.64 -13.83 51.09
C PRO A 455 -17.81 -14.17 50.16
N PHE A 456 -17.57 -14.05 48.86
CA PHE A 456 -18.55 -14.39 47.82
C PHE A 456 -18.75 -15.90 47.73
N LYS A 457 -20.00 -16.36 47.61
CA LYS A 457 -20.33 -17.79 47.65
C LYS A 457 -21.40 -18.18 46.64
N ILE A 458 -21.31 -19.40 46.14
CA ILE A 458 -22.37 -19.99 45.31
C ILE A 458 -23.69 -20.07 46.08
N GLY A 459 -24.81 -19.90 45.37
CA GLY A 459 -26.14 -19.95 45.97
C GLY A 459 -26.47 -18.83 46.97
N GLN A 460 -25.54 -17.92 47.25
CA GLN A 460 -25.77 -16.73 48.05
C GLN A 460 -26.12 -15.55 47.14
N ILE A 461 -27.13 -14.78 47.53
CA ILE A 461 -27.43 -13.50 46.88
C ILE A 461 -26.30 -12.52 47.22
N GLN A 462 -25.53 -12.14 46.19
CA GLN A 462 -24.57 -11.04 46.25
C GLN A 462 -25.26 -9.77 45.69
N LYS A 463 -25.16 -8.67 46.44
CA LYS A 463 -25.55 -7.33 45.99
C LYS A 463 -24.35 -6.66 45.36
N PHE A 464 -24.47 -6.32 44.09
CA PHE A 464 -23.49 -5.56 43.30
C PHE A 464 -23.93 -4.11 43.26
N ASP A 465 -23.05 -3.21 43.72
CA ASP A 465 -23.25 -1.77 43.73
C ASP A 465 -22.22 -1.13 42.80
N PHE A 466 -22.70 -0.58 41.69
CA PHE A 466 -21.90 0.11 40.69
C PHE A 466 -22.01 1.61 40.93
N PHE A 467 -20.93 2.22 41.43
CA PHE A 467 -20.87 3.64 41.72
C PHE A 467 -20.27 4.43 40.56
N VAL A 468 -21.15 5.02 39.75
CA VAL A 468 -20.83 5.90 38.63
C VAL A 468 -20.45 7.29 39.16
N ASN A 469 -19.20 7.69 38.94
CA ASN A 469 -18.64 8.91 39.52
C ASN A 469 -17.61 9.61 38.61
N ARG A 470 -17.24 10.83 38.99
CA ARG A 470 -16.13 11.60 38.40
C ARG A 470 -14.92 11.61 39.34
N LYS A 471 -13.78 11.11 38.84
CA LYS A 471 -12.46 11.17 39.47
C LYS A 471 -11.79 12.52 39.22
N PRO A 472 -10.88 13.00 40.10
CA PRO A 472 -10.40 12.36 41.33
C PRO A 472 -11.35 12.52 42.54
N GLY A 473 -12.38 13.36 42.45
CA GLY A 473 -13.24 13.72 43.60
C GLY A 473 -14.24 12.67 44.07
N ASN A 474 -14.45 11.57 43.32
CA ASN A 474 -15.53 10.60 43.53
C ASN A 474 -16.93 11.26 43.57
N VAL A 475 -17.14 12.31 42.77
CA VAL A 475 -18.42 13.02 42.72
C VAL A 475 -19.44 12.15 41.97
N PRO A 476 -20.60 11.81 42.53
CA PRO A 476 -21.61 11.01 41.83
C PRO A 476 -22.04 11.65 40.51
N ILE A 477 -22.21 10.85 39.46
CA ILE A 477 -22.92 11.27 38.25
C ILE A 477 -24.42 11.04 38.47
N LEU A 478 -25.25 12.02 38.15
CA LEU A 478 -26.70 11.88 38.30
C LEU A 478 -27.28 10.97 37.22
N PHE A 479 -28.32 10.19 37.53
CA PHE A 479 -28.94 9.30 36.54
C PHE A 479 -29.52 10.05 35.33
N SER A 480 -29.83 11.33 35.46
CA SER A 480 -30.25 12.22 34.37
C SER A 480 -29.12 12.62 33.40
N GLU A 481 -27.87 12.33 33.75
CA GLU A 481 -26.70 12.50 32.89
C GLU A 481 -26.31 11.18 32.18
N LEU A 482 -26.97 10.07 32.53
CA LEU A 482 -26.79 8.77 31.88
C LEU A 482 -27.84 8.59 30.78
N GLU A 483 -27.38 8.08 29.64
CA GLU A 483 -28.22 7.78 28.48
C GLU A 483 -28.66 6.32 28.51
N ILE A 484 -29.87 6.07 28.00
CA ILE A 484 -30.38 4.70 27.82
C ILE A 484 -29.80 4.13 26.53
N GLU A 485 -29.21 2.95 26.63
CA GLU A 485 -28.75 2.14 25.51
C GLU A 485 -29.34 0.73 25.67
N HIS A 486 -29.87 0.14 24.60
CA HIS A 486 -30.56 -1.17 24.63
C HIS A 486 -31.56 -1.33 25.80
N ALA A 487 -32.48 -0.35 25.92
CA ALA A 487 -33.48 -0.22 26.97
C ALA A 487 -32.98 -0.12 28.43
N LYS A 488 -31.66 -0.03 28.69
CA LYS A 488 -31.06 0.01 30.04
C LYS A 488 -30.08 1.17 30.21
N LEU A 489 -29.78 1.53 31.46
CA LEU A 489 -28.76 2.56 31.79
C LEU A 489 -27.36 1.98 31.97
N MET A 490 -27.27 0.66 32.20
CA MET A 490 -26.01 -0.04 32.39
C MET A 490 -26.13 -1.50 31.97
N HIS A 491 -25.16 -1.97 31.20
CA HIS A 491 -24.97 -3.39 30.91
C HIS A 491 -23.80 -3.90 31.75
N VAL A 492 -23.96 -5.04 32.42
CA VAL A 492 -22.88 -5.69 33.15
C VAL A 492 -22.71 -7.09 32.59
N ILE A 493 -21.53 -7.36 32.05
CA ILE A 493 -21.19 -8.65 31.48
C ILE A 493 -20.05 -9.27 32.29
N GLY A 494 -20.11 -10.58 32.50
CA GLY A 494 -19.05 -11.31 33.20
C GLY A 494 -18.87 -12.73 32.69
N VAL A 495 -17.66 -13.25 32.86
CA VAL A 495 -17.30 -14.64 32.54
C VAL A 495 -16.51 -15.27 33.67
N ARG A 496 -16.69 -16.58 33.88
CA ARG A 496 -15.73 -17.39 34.67
C ARG A 496 -14.45 -17.60 33.87
N SER A 497 -13.34 -17.88 34.55
CA SER A 497 -12.02 -17.94 33.92
C SER A 497 -11.84 -19.01 32.84
N ASP A 498 -12.66 -20.07 32.88
CA ASP A 498 -12.72 -21.11 31.86
C ASP A 498 -13.61 -20.77 30.65
N MET A 499 -14.20 -19.58 30.65
CA MET A 499 -15.16 -19.05 29.65
C MET A 499 -16.44 -19.88 29.53
N ASN A 500 -16.75 -20.77 30.49
CA ASN A 500 -17.91 -21.66 30.42
C ASN A 500 -19.16 -21.06 31.07
N GLU A 501 -19.00 -20.20 32.08
CA GLU A 501 -20.10 -19.40 32.65
C GLU A 501 -20.07 -18.00 32.02
N PHE A 502 -21.24 -17.51 31.63
CA PHE A 502 -21.46 -16.15 31.13
C PHE A 502 -22.65 -15.55 31.87
N LEU A 503 -22.56 -14.27 32.21
CA LEU A 503 -23.65 -13.50 32.78
C LEU A 503 -23.76 -12.16 32.05
N HIS A 504 -25.00 -11.72 31.83
CA HIS A 504 -25.33 -10.38 31.33
C HIS A 504 -26.51 -9.90 32.17
N ILE A 505 -26.29 -8.87 32.99
CA ILE A 505 -27.25 -8.34 33.96
C ILE A 505 -27.32 -6.81 33.86
N HIS A 506 -28.45 -6.22 34.27
CA HIS A 506 -28.70 -4.78 34.14
C HIS A 506 -29.02 -4.16 35.50
N PRO A 507 -28.09 -3.41 36.11
CA PRO A 507 -28.33 -2.71 37.37
C PRO A 507 -29.42 -1.63 37.28
N ASP A 508 -30.27 -1.59 38.30
CA ASP A 508 -31.34 -0.59 38.45
C ASP A 508 -30.87 0.60 39.32
N THR A 509 -31.49 1.76 39.12
CA THR A 509 -31.18 2.97 39.89
C THR A 509 -31.60 2.83 41.36
N THR A 510 -30.77 3.34 42.28
CA THR A 510 -31.09 3.38 43.71
C THR A 510 -31.55 4.76 44.17
N SER A 511 -31.94 4.89 45.44
CA SER A 511 -32.18 6.19 46.09
C SER A 511 -30.89 7.01 46.30
N SER A 512 -29.71 6.42 46.10
CA SER A 512 -28.41 7.07 46.23
C SER A 512 -27.90 7.51 44.86
N ALA A 513 -27.60 8.79 44.69
CA ALA A 513 -27.08 9.34 43.44
C ALA A 513 -25.84 8.58 42.94
N GLY A 514 -25.82 8.27 41.63
CA GLY A 514 -24.72 7.57 40.97
C GLY A 514 -24.58 6.09 41.32
N ILE A 515 -25.40 5.51 42.20
CA ILE A 515 -25.33 4.07 42.54
C ILE A 515 -26.45 3.34 41.81
N LEU A 516 -26.06 2.45 40.89
CA LEU A 516 -26.93 1.42 40.35
C LEU A 516 -26.65 0.08 41.04
N SER A 517 -27.70 -0.70 41.31
CA SER A 517 -27.59 -1.96 42.07
C SER A 517 -28.25 -3.12 41.33
N VAL A 518 -27.68 -4.32 41.48
CA VAL A 518 -28.31 -5.59 41.08
C VAL A 518 -28.01 -6.68 42.11
N ASN A 519 -28.98 -7.56 42.33
CA ASN A 519 -28.78 -8.79 43.11
C ASN A 519 -28.50 -9.93 42.13
N TYR A 520 -27.38 -10.62 42.30
CA TYR A 520 -27.00 -11.76 41.47
C TYR A 520 -26.52 -12.92 42.34
N THR A 521 -26.80 -14.16 41.91
CA THR A 521 -26.41 -15.39 42.62
C THR A 521 -25.57 -16.25 41.69
N PHE A 522 -24.31 -16.49 42.07
CA PHE A 522 -23.43 -17.35 41.30
C PHE A 522 -23.85 -18.82 41.40
N GLY A 523 -24.02 -19.49 40.25
CA GLY A 523 -24.35 -20.91 40.18
C GLY A 523 -23.15 -21.86 40.33
N LYS A 524 -21.92 -21.36 40.14
CA LYS A 524 -20.68 -22.16 40.19
C LYS A 524 -19.55 -21.40 40.90
N PRO A 525 -18.60 -22.12 41.55
CA PRO A 525 -17.40 -21.50 42.09
C PRO A 525 -16.39 -21.20 40.96
N GLY A 526 -15.44 -20.32 41.25
CA GLY A 526 -14.36 -19.96 40.33
C GLY A 526 -13.94 -18.50 40.42
N LEU A 527 -13.04 -18.10 39.54
CA LEU A 527 -12.60 -16.73 39.34
C LEU A 527 -13.41 -16.11 38.19
N TYR A 528 -14.03 -14.96 38.43
CA TYR A 528 -14.87 -14.25 37.46
C TYR A 528 -14.26 -12.88 37.13
N LYS A 529 -14.24 -12.53 35.84
CA LYS A 529 -13.97 -11.16 35.37
C LYS A 529 -15.31 -10.53 34.97
N LEU A 530 -15.45 -9.24 35.29
CA LEU A 530 -16.65 -8.44 35.05
C LEU A 530 -16.29 -7.15 34.33
N TRP A 531 -17.24 -6.67 33.53
CA TRP A 531 -17.24 -5.37 32.88
C TRP A 531 -18.59 -4.71 33.08
N SER A 532 -18.60 -3.39 33.27
CA SER A 532 -19.81 -2.57 33.14
C SER A 532 -19.70 -1.63 31.96
N GLU A 533 -20.82 -1.36 31.29
CA GLU A 533 -20.92 -0.39 30.22
C GLU A 533 -22.02 0.61 30.54
N ILE A 534 -21.73 1.90 30.35
CA ILE A 534 -22.67 3.02 30.50
C ILE A 534 -22.50 3.99 29.34
N LYS A 535 -23.53 4.81 29.10
CA LYS A 535 -23.48 5.91 28.14
C LYS A 535 -23.70 7.25 28.83
N THR A 536 -22.86 8.23 28.51
CA THR A 536 -22.94 9.59 29.09
C THR A 536 -22.27 10.59 28.15
N GLY A 537 -22.96 11.69 27.81
CA GLY A 537 -22.41 12.73 26.94
C GLY A 537 -22.20 12.26 25.49
N GLY A 538 -23.04 11.33 25.03
CA GLY A 538 -22.93 10.68 23.72
C GLY A 538 -21.82 9.63 23.61
N ILE A 539 -21.04 9.40 24.67
CA ILE A 539 -19.91 8.47 24.70
C ILE A 539 -20.29 7.22 25.49
N ASN A 540 -19.99 6.05 24.92
CA ASN A 540 -20.06 4.77 25.61
C ASN A 540 -18.76 4.56 26.40
N HIS A 541 -18.86 4.08 27.64
CA HIS A 541 -17.71 3.81 28.50
C HIS A 541 -17.80 2.39 29.05
N SER A 542 -16.75 1.60 28.84
CA SER A 542 -16.65 0.21 29.30
C SER A 542 -15.59 0.10 30.39
N PHE A 543 -15.93 -0.43 31.56
CA PHE A 543 -15.04 -0.51 32.72
C PHE A 543 -14.76 -1.95 33.12
N GLY A 544 -13.49 -2.37 33.02
CA GLY A 544 -13.02 -3.65 33.56
C GLY A 544 -12.92 -3.59 35.08
N HIS A 545 -13.59 -4.51 35.77
CA HIS A 545 -13.61 -4.56 37.24
C HIS A 545 -12.58 -5.54 37.81
N PRO A 546 -12.23 -5.41 39.11
CA PRO A 546 -11.44 -6.42 39.81
C PRO A 546 -12.04 -7.83 39.72
N GLU A 547 -11.18 -8.84 39.66
CA GLU A 547 -11.60 -10.24 39.57
C GLU A 547 -12.27 -10.71 40.88
N ILE A 548 -13.37 -11.45 40.74
CA ILE A 548 -14.18 -11.95 41.86
C ILE A 548 -13.93 -13.44 42.04
N SER A 549 -13.40 -13.84 43.19
CA SER A 549 -13.25 -15.25 43.58
C SER A 549 -14.50 -15.72 44.33
N VAL A 550 -15.30 -16.58 43.69
CA VAL A 550 -16.53 -17.16 44.22
C VAL A 550 -16.24 -18.52 44.83
N GLN A 551 -16.55 -18.68 46.12
CA GLN A 551 -16.27 -19.89 46.90
C GLN A 551 -17.46 -20.86 46.91
N GLY A 552 -17.17 -22.15 46.98
CA GLY A 552 -18.16 -23.21 47.11
C GLY A 552 -17.66 -24.54 46.55
N ASP A 553 -18.41 -25.61 46.81
CA ASP A 553 -18.18 -26.90 46.18
C ASP A 553 -18.78 -26.92 44.77
N GLY A 554 -18.05 -27.47 43.81
CA GLY A 554 -18.52 -27.52 42.42
C GLY A 554 -17.46 -27.99 41.45
N GLU A 555 -17.78 -27.91 40.16
CA GLU A 555 -16.86 -28.25 39.08
C GLU A 555 -15.67 -27.30 39.06
N LYS A 556 -14.48 -27.87 38.94
CA LYS A 556 -13.23 -27.10 38.80
C LYS A 556 -13.18 -26.49 37.41
N GLU A 557 -12.69 -25.26 37.36
CA GLU A 557 -12.48 -24.48 36.13
C GLU A 557 -11.68 -25.29 35.10
N LYS A 558 -12.29 -25.56 33.94
CA LYS A 558 -11.63 -26.30 32.86
C LYS A 558 -12.08 -25.73 31.51
N LYS A 559 -11.22 -24.93 30.90
CA LYS A 559 -11.46 -24.31 29.58
C LYS A 559 -11.67 -25.43 28.55
N GLN A 560 -12.86 -25.46 27.92
CA GLN A 560 -13.22 -26.43 26.88
C GLN A 560 -13.31 -25.72 25.53
N VAL A 561 -12.30 -25.90 24.68
CA VAL A 561 -12.24 -25.27 23.36
C VAL A 561 -12.80 -26.22 22.30
N SER A 562 -13.78 -25.75 21.53
CA SER A 562 -14.41 -26.48 20.42
C SER A 562 -14.77 -25.50 19.32
N PHE A 563 -14.28 -25.77 18.10
CA PHE A 563 -14.58 -24.99 16.90
C PHE A 563 -15.81 -25.53 16.14
N ALA A 564 -16.70 -26.24 16.83
CA ALA A 564 -17.98 -26.65 16.26
C ALA A 564 -18.78 -25.41 15.82
N ARG A 565 -19.23 -25.40 14.57
CA ARG A 565 -20.04 -24.31 13.98
C ARG A 565 -21.55 -24.52 14.12
N ASN A 566 -21.97 -25.58 14.82
CA ASN A 566 -23.37 -25.89 15.12
C ASN A 566 -23.47 -26.27 16.60
N ILE A 567 -24.39 -25.62 17.32
CA ILE A 567 -24.66 -25.87 18.75
C ILE A 567 -26.16 -26.09 18.92
N VAL A 568 -26.54 -27.10 19.71
CA VAL A 568 -27.93 -27.29 20.14
C VAL A 568 -28.10 -26.68 21.53
N ILE A 569 -29.13 -25.85 21.69
CA ILE A 569 -29.60 -25.31 22.96
C ILE A 569 -31.12 -25.48 23.04
N ASP A 570 -31.60 -26.10 24.13
CA ASP A 570 -32.98 -26.54 24.30
C ASP A 570 -33.56 -27.24 23.07
N ASN A 571 -34.52 -26.61 22.37
CA ASN A 571 -35.19 -27.14 21.19
C ASN A 571 -34.69 -26.51 19.86
N TYR A 572 -33.56 -25.81 19.90
CA TYR A 572 -33.01 -25.04 18.78
C TYR A 572 -31.59 -25.49 18.42
N GLN A 573 -31.30 -25.55 17.13
CA GLN A 573 -29.96 -25.60 16.58
C GLN A 573 -29.57 -24.19 16.13
N VAL A 574 -28.43 -23.70 16.59
CA VAL A 574 -27.83 -22.45 16.14
C VAL A 574 -26.55 -22.76 15.38
N SER A 575 -26.46 -22.23 14.17
CA SER A 575 -25.34 -22.37 13.25
C SER A 575 -24.59 -21.04 13.18
N LEU A 576 -23.26 -21.06 13.28
CA LEU A 576 -22.41 -19.88 13.09
C LEU A 576 -21.65 -20.00 11.76
N ILE A 577 -22.03 -19.15 10.82
CA ILE A 577 -21.44 -19.03 9.49
C ILE A 577 -20.48 -17.84 9.50
N MET A 578 -19.23 -18.09 9.10
CA MET A 578 -18.17 -17.08 8.94
C MET A 578 -17.16 -17.56 7.89
N ASP A 579 -16.46 -16.62 7.27
CA ASP A 579 -15.29 -16.95 6.45
C ASP A 579 -14.10 -17.38 7.32
N GLU A 580 -13.37 -18.40 6.87
CA GLU A 580 -12.16 -18.88 7.55
C GLU A 580 -10.91 -18.84 6.63
N PRO A 581 -9.74 -18.46 7.17
CA PRO A 581 -9.50 -18.15 8.57
C PRO A 581 -9.75 -16.67 8.92
N VAL A 582 -10.36 -16.45 10.08
CA VAL A 582 -10.50 -15.13 10.69
C VAL A 582 -9.12 -14.51 10.94
N ALA A 583 -8.95 -13.27 10.53
CA ALA A 583 -7.69 -12.55 10.55
C ALA A 583 -7.79 -11.24 11.33
N ARG A 584 -6.79 -10.98 12.18
CA ARG A 584 -6.66 -9.75 12.97
C ARG A 584 -6.77 -8.49 12.09
N GLY A 585 -7.44 -7.46 12.59
CA GLY A 585 -7.52 -6.13 11.99
C GLY A 585 -8.32 -6.05 10.69
N HIS A 586 -9.06 -7.11 10.33
CA HIS A 586 -10.01 -7.14 9.23
C HIS A 586 -11.43 -7.26 9.79
N GLU A 587 -12.41 -6.74 9.07
CA GLU A 587 -13.83 -6.96 9.35
C GLU A 587 -14.23 -8.36 8.87
N HIS A 588 -14.98 -9.09 9.69
CA HIS A 588 -15.53 -10.41 9.37
C HIS A 588 -17.03 -10.42 9.68
N ASP A 589 -17.81 -11.02 8.79
CA ASP A 589 -19.22 -11.32 9.02
C ASP A 589 -19.36 -12.58 9.89
N LEU A 590 -20.12 -12.46 10.98
CA LEU A 590 -20.55 -13.54 11.84
C LEU A 590 -22.06 -13.66 11.72
N THR A 591 -22.53 -14.59 10.88
CA THR A 591 -23.95 -14.83 10.65
C THR A 591 -24.44 -16.00 11.49
N PHE A 592 -25.46 -15.74 12.30
CA PHE A 592 -26.13 -16.72 13.16
C PHE A 592 -27.45 -17.16 12.53
N ASP A 593 -27.54 -18.43 12.18
CA ASP A 593 -28.74 -19.06 11.61
C ASP A 593 -29.38 -19.97 12.68
N ILE A 594 -30.70 -19.84 12.88
CA ILE A 594 -31.44 -20.47 13.98
C ILE A 594 -32.57 -21.33 13.41
N HIS A 595 -32.53 -22.62 13.73
CA HIS A 595 -33.51 -23.61 13.32
C HIS A 595 -34.05 -24.41 14.52
N THR A 596 -35.25 -24.95 14.43
CA THR A 596 -35.73 -26.00 15.34
C THR A 596 -34.95 -27.30 15.12
N LEU A 597 -35.00 -28.22 16.08
CA LEU A 597 -34.50 -29.60 15.89
C LEU A 597 -35.16 -30.38 14.73
N THR A 598 -36.27 -29.87 14.17
CA THR A 598 -36.93 -30.43 12.98
C THR A 598 -36.50 -29.76 11.67
N GLY A 599 -35.54 -28.82 11.71
CA GLY A 599 -35.04 -28.12 10.52
C GLY A 599 -35.97 -27.03 9.99
N LYS A 600 -36.82 -26.43 10.85
CA LYS A 600 -37.61 -25.24 10.51
C LYS A 600 -36.90 -24.00 11.00
N GLU A 601 -36.72 -23.00 10.14
CA GLU A 601 -36.20 -21.67 10.51
C GLU A 601 -37.04 -21.00 11.62
N VAL A 602 -36.38 -20.23 12.48
CA VAL A 602 -36.95 -19.54 13.64
C VAL A 602 -36.52 -18.07 13.66
N ASP A 603 -37.46 -17.15 13.43
CA ASP A 603 -37.25 -15.71 13.68
C ASP A 603 -37.13 -15.43 15.20
N THR A 604 -36.46 -14.34 15.55
CA THR A 604 -36.29 -13.90 16.93
C THR A 604 -37.21 -12.71 17.27
N GLU A 605 -37.57 -12.59 18.54
CA GLU A 605 -38.21 -11.37 19.07
C GLU A 605 -37.16 -10.43 19.66
N ASN A 606 -37.49 -9.14 19.78
CA ASN A 606 -36.56 -8.16 20.33
C ASN A 606 -36.31 -8.43 21.82
N TYR A 607 -35.03 -8.60 22.17
CA TYR A 607 -34.50 -8.58 23.53
C TYR A 607 -33.70 -7.28 23.67
N LEU A 608 -34.00 -6.44 24.66
CA LEU A 608 -33.28 -5.17 24.90
C LEU A 608 -33.12 -4.35 23.59
N ASP A 609 -34.23 -4.10 22.92
CA ASP A 609 -34.33 -3.40 21.61
C ASP A 609 -33.58 -4.00 20.41
N ALA A 610 -33.06 -5.24 20.50
CA ALA A 610 -32.38 -5.91 19.38
C ALA A 610 -32.79 -7.37 19.17
N LYS A 611 -32.68 -7.86 17.93
CA LYS A 611 -32.99 -9.25 17.52
C LYS A 611 -32.03 -10.29 18.11
N MET A 612 -30.82 -9.87 18.50
CA MET A 612 -29.80 -10.69 19.16
C MET A 612 -28.78 -9.77 19.86
N HIS A 613 -28.04 -10.27 20.84
CA HIS A 613 -26.93 -9.58 21.51
C HIS A 613 -25.67 -10.43 21.38
N LEU A 614 -24.58 -9.85 20.90
CA LEU A 614 -23.31 -10.56 20.70
C LEU A 614 -22.22 -9.95 21.57
N THR A 615 -21.69 -10.73 22.50
CA THR A 615 -20.45 -10.38 23.20
C THR A 615 -19.30 -11.26 22.71
N VAL A 616 -18.17 -10.67 22.31
CA VAL A 616 -16.98 -11.40 21.89
C VAL A 616 -15.82 -11.05 22.82
N ILE A 617 -15.30 -12.07 23.52
CA ILE A 617 -14.30 -11.90 24.58
C ILE A 617 -13.08 -12.76 24.28
N LYS A 618 -11.89 -12.17 24.32
CA LYS A 618 -10.61 -12.90 24.18
C LYS A 618 -10.32 -13.72 25.43
N ASP A 619 -9.71 -14.88 25.25
CA ASP A 619 -9.59 -15.89 26.31
C ASP A 619 -8.59 -15.56 27.45
N ASP A 620 -7.92 -14.41 27.36
CA ASP A 620 -7.10 -13.75 28.39
C ASP A 620 -7.69 -12.41 28.90
N TRP A 621 -8.96 -12.13 28.57
CA TRP A 621 -9.78 -10.99 29.01
C TRP A 621 -9.27 -9.59 28.67
N LYS A 622 -8.26 -9.47 27.81
CA LYS A 622 -7.73 -8.16 27.37
C LYS A 622 -8.58 -7.46 26.32
N GLN A 623 -9.45 -8.19 25.65
CA GLN A 623 -10.30 -7.69 24.58
C GLN A 623 -11.73 -8.12 24.82
N PHE A 624 -12.63 -7.15 24.76
CA PHE A 624 -14.05 -7.25 25.04
C PHE A 624 -14.78 -6.42 23.97
N ILE A 625 -15.78 -7.01 23.33
CA ILE A 625 -16.59 -6.42 22.27
C ILE A 625 -18.05 -6.78 22.59
N HIS A 626 -18.97 -5.81 22.50
CA HIS A 626 -20.40 -6.02 22.69
C HIS A 626 -21.15 -5.30 21.55
N THR A 627 -22.10 -5.96 20.88
CA THR A 627 -22.73 -5.44 19.66
C THR A 627 -24.06 -6.15 19.32
N HIS A 628 -24.84 -5.57 18.39
CA HIS A 628 -26.23 -5.94 18.10
C HIS A 628 -26.52 -5.89 16.58
N PRO A 629 -27.43 -6.72 16.03
CA PRO A 629 -27.86 -6.64 14.64
C PRO A 629 -28.64 -5.36 14.39
N GLY A 630 -28.50 -4.77 13.21
CA GLY A 630 -29.23 -3.54 12.87
C GLY A 630 -28.57 -2.25 13.33
N SER A 631 -27.40 -2.28 13.98
CA SER A 631 -26.45 -1.14 14.05
C SER A 631 -25.83 -0.78 12.69
N GLY A 632 -26.54 -1.08 11.59
CA GLY A 632 -26.15 -0.96 10.20
C GLY A 632 -26.19 0.47 9.66
N GLY A 633 -25.67 1.43 10.42
CA GLY A 633 -25.29 2.74 9.97
C GLY A 633 -23.79 2.92 10.16
N VAL A 634 -23.00 2.59 9.13
CA VAL A 634 -21.53 2.80 9.03
C VAL A 634 -20.72 2.50 10.31
N GLY A 635 -20.26 1.25 10.47
CA GLY A 635 -19.04 0.96 11.24
C GLY A 635 -19.11 1.11 12.77
N HIS A 636 -20.17 0.61 13.41
CA HIS A 636 -20.26 0.51 14.89
C HIS A 636 -20.42 -0.93 15.40
N GLY A 637 -19.43 -1.77 15.11
CA GLY A 637 -19.07 -2.85 16.04
C GLY A 637 -18.16 -2.27 17.12
N HIS A 638 -18.50 -2.38 18.40
CA HIS A 638 -17.75 -1.74 19.50
C HIS A 638 -16.38 -2.42 19.72
N THR A 639 -15.42 -2.07 18.87
CA THR A 639 -14.02 -2.41 19.00
C THR A 639 -13.27 -1.22 19.57
N LEU A 640 -12.54 -1.46 20.65
CA LEU A 640 -11.72 -0.45 21.31
C LEU A 640 -10.50 -0.11 20.44
N ASN A 641 -10.49 1.08 19.86
CA ASN A 641 -9.30 1.67 19.24
C ASN A 641 -9.44 3.20 19.12
N PHE A 642 -8.30 3.88 19.11
CA PHE A 642 -8.20 5.31 18.80
C PHE A 642 -8.72 5.57 17.38
N ILE A 643 -9.69 6.48 17.22
CA ILE A 643 -10.27 6.84 15.92
C ILE A 643 -9.67 8.16 15.45
N LYS A 644 -9.27 8.21 14.17
CA LYS A 644 -9.00 9.46 13.44
C LYS A 644 -10.10 9.67 12.39
N GLU A 645 -11.22 10.16 12.93
CA GLU A 645 -12.44 10.69 12.30
C GLU A 645 -13.32 9.81 11.39
N ALA A 646 -14.64 9.97 11.60
CA ALA A 646 -15.75 9.59 10.76
C ALA A 646 -16.86 10.65 10.92
N ARG A 647 -17.75 10.81 9.93
CA ARG A 647 -19.06 11.50 10.10
C ARG A 647 -20.14 10.82 9.26
N ALA A 648 -21.40 11.02 9.65
CA ALA A 648 -22.52 10.15 9.30
C ALA A 648 -23.81 10.90 8.93
N ASN A 649 -24.67 10.16 8.18
CA ASN A 649 -26.14 10.08 8.13
C ASN A 649 -26.50 9.17 6.92
N GLY A 650 -27.75 8.77 6.63
CA GLY A 650 -29.02 8.92 7.34
C GLY A 650 -30.26 8.46 6.54
N GLY A 651 -30.28 8.61 5.22
CA GLY A 651 -31.47 8.45 4.36
C GLY A 651 -31.51 7.14 3.55
N GLY A 652 -32.54 6.33 3.78
CA GLY A 652 -32.66 4.99 3.19
C GLY A 652 -33.44 4.90 1.88
N HIS A 653 -33.34 3.73 1.25
CA HIS A 653 -34.45 3.06 0.55
C HIS A 653 -34.18 1.55 0.54
N GLU A 654 -35.19 0.75 0.87
CA GLU A 654 -35.18 -0.70 0.71
C GLU A 654 -35.19 -1.07 -0.77
N GLU A 655 -34.32 -1.99 -1.22
CA GLU A 655 -34.62 -2.88 -2.35
C GLU A 655 -33.69 -4.12 -2.35
N ASP A 656 -34.21 -5.18 -1.73
CA ASP A 656 -34.17 -6.59 -2.13
C ASP A 656 -32.99 -7.11 -3.00
N SER A 657 -32.08 -7.89 -2.38
CA SER A 657 -31.19 -8.80 -3.11
C SER A 657 -30.72 -9.99 -2.26
N ASP A 658 -31.13 -11.20 -2.66
CA ASP A 658 -30.66 -12.54 -2.22
C ASP A 658 -30.52 -12.77 -0.70
N VAL A 659 -31.64 -13.19 -0.09
CA VAL A 659 -31.75 -13.49 1.35
C VAL A 659 -30.88 -14.68 1.75
N ILE A 660 -29.74 -14.40 2.38
CA ILE A 660 -29.15 -15.32 3.37
C ILE A 660 -30.00 -15.19 4.63
N HIS A 661 -30.77 -16.23 4.93
CA HIS A 661 -31.56 -16.33 6.15
C HIS A 661 -30.63 -16.47 7.36
N GLY A 662 -30.48 -15.40 8.15
CA GLY A 662 -29.61 -15.37 9.32
C GLY A 662 -29.38 -13.96 9.89
N ILE A 663 -29.00 -13.90 11.16
CA ILE A 663 -28.72 -12.67 11.90
C ILE A 663 -27.22 -12.37 11.79
N ASN A 664 -26.84 -11.35 11.02
CA ASN A 664 -25.44 -11.01 10.75
C ASN A 664 -24.88 -9.90 11.66
N PHE A 665 -23.61 -10.05 12.06
CA PHE A 665 -22.80 -9.08 12.78
C PHE A 665 -21.45 -8.88 12.09
N ARG A 666 -21.02 -7.63 11.95
CA ARG A 666 -19.65 -7.30 11.51
C ARG A 666 -18.75 -7.08 12.71
N VAL A 667 -17.65 -7.83 12.78
CA VAL A 667 -16.70 -7.80 13.91
C VAL A 667 -15.26 -7.63 13.40
N VAL A 668 -14.54 -6.68 13.99
CA VAL A 668 -13.10 -6.49 13.77
C VAL A 668 -12.34 -7.00 15.00
N PHE A 669 -11.47 -7.99 14.81
CA PHE A 669 -10.69 -8.56 15.90
C PHE A 669 -9.35 -7.79 16.08
N PRO A 670 -9.12 -7.07 17.19
CA PRO A 670 -7.98 -6.17 17.34
C PRO A 670 -6.64 -6.89 17.60
N GLU A 671 -6.68 -8.11 18.13
CA GLU A 671 -5.52 -8.97 18.39
C GLU A 671 -5.72 -10.36 17.76
N ALA A 672 -4.62 -11.07 17.50
CA ALA A 672 -4.68 -12.50 17.22
C ALA A 672 -4.83 -13.29 18.53
N GLY A 673 -5.37 -14.51 18.44
CA GLY A 673 -5.58 -15.37 19.59
C GLY A 673 -6.94 -16.06 19.57
N LEU A 674 -7.32 -16.61 20.73
CA LEU A 674 -8.56 -17.35 20.89
C LEU A 674 -9.64 -16.44 21.49
N TYR A 675 -10.79 -16.39 20.84
CA TYR A 675 -11.95 -15.61 21.28
C TYR A 675 -13.15 -16.54 21.50
N LYS A 676 -14.04 -16.18 22.42
CA LYS A 676 -15.35 -16.82 22.57
C LYS A 676 -16.44 -15.78 22.32
N ALA A 677 -17.31 -16.09 21.38
CA ALA A 677 -18.46 -15.28 20.99
C ALA A 677 -19.72 -15.85 21.68
N PHE A 678 -20.34 -15.07 22.55
CA PHE A 678 -21.59 -15.38 23.25
C PHE A 678 -22.73 -14.62 22.55
N ALA A 679 -23.65 -15.35 21.93
CA ALA A 679 -24.80 -14.79 21.23
C ALA A 679 -26.08 -15.09 22.02
N GLN A 680 -26.78 -14.04 22.46
CA GLN A 680 -28.04 -14.12 23.18
C GLN A 680 -29.22 -13.75 22.31
N PHE A 681 -30.26 -14.58 22.29
CA PHE A 681 -31.45 -14.36 21.47
C PHE A 681 -32.71 -14.88 22.15
N ARG A 682 -33.86 -14.37 21.72
CA ARG A 682 -35.18 -14.85 22.12
C ARG A 682 -35.88 -15.41 20.89
N PRO A 683 -36.18 -16.73 20.82
CA PRO A 683 -37.04 -17.29 19.78
C PRO A 683 -38.41 -16.61 19.79
N GLN A 684 -38.96 -16.28 18.62
CA GLN A 684 -40.28 -15.65 18.52
C GLN A 684 -41.36 -16.54 19.14
N GLY A 685 -42.11 -16.00 20.12
CA GLY A 685 -43.17 -16.73 20.81
C GLY A 685 -42.65 -17.74 21.85
N SER A 686 -41.46 -17.50 22.40
CA SER A 686 -40.94 -18.26 23.55
C SER A 686 -41.61 -17.87 24.86
N ASP A 687 -41.80 -18.83 25.77
CA ASP A 687 -42.34 -18.61 27.13
C ASP A 687 -41.28 -18.03 28.12
N LEU A 688 -40.19 -17.46 27.62
CA LEU A 688 -39.10 -16.91 28.45
C LEU A 688 -39.54 -15.61 29.16
N PRO A 689 -39.21 -15.40 30.45
CA PRO A 689 -39.39 -14.12 31.14
C PRO A 689 -38.81 -12.95 30.35
N GLN A 690 -39.41 -11.75 30.38
CA GLN A 690 -39.06 -10.63 29.49
C GLN A 690 -37.59 -10.18 29.57
N ASP A 691 -36.94 -10.45 30.70
CA ASP A 691 -35.55 -10.14 31.04
C ASP A 691 -34.56 -11.30 30.80
N GLU A 692 -35.01 -12.44 30.28
CA GLU A 692 -34.18 -13.61 29.95
C GLU A 692 -33.96 -13.81 28.44
N ALA A 693 -32.89 -14.51 28.06
CA ALA A 693 -32.58 -14.90 26.68
C ALA A 693 -31.75 -16.19 26.61
N LEU A 694 -31.93 -16.99 25.57
CA LEU A 694 -31.09 -18.16 25.30
C LEU A 694 -29.69 -17.69 24.88
N THR A 695 -28.64 -18.32 25.41
CA THR A 695 -27.25 -17.93 25.13
C THR A 695 -26.45 -19.10 24.55
N VAL A 696 -25.97 -18.96 23.31
CA VAL A 696 -25.03 -19.91 22.69
C VAL A 696 -23.62 -19.33 22.63
N ALA A 697 -22.59 -20.18 22.67
CA ALA A 697 -21.21 -19.71 22.74
C ALA A 697 -20.24 -20.49 21.82
N PHE A 698 -19.63 -19.79 20.87
CA PHE A 698 -18.73 -20.36 19.87
C PHE A 698 -17.28 -19.89 20.07
N TRP A 699 -16.31 -20.79 19.83
CA TRP A 699 -14.89 -20.40 19.81
C TRP A 699 -14.44 -19.98 18.41
N ILE A 700 -13.58 -18.98 18.35
CA ILE A 700 -13.04 -18.38 17.13
C ILE A 700 -11.51 -18.26 17.27
N GLU A 701 -10.75 -18.85 16.34
CA GLU A 701 -9.30 -18.69 16.26
C GLU A 701 -8.98 -17.53 15.30
N VAL A 702 -8.44 -16.44 15.82
CA VAL A 702 -8.03 -15.27 15.04
C VAL A 702 -6.53 -15.33 14.76
N LYS A 703 -6.15 -15.26 13.48
CA LYS A 703 -4.75 -15.38 13.02
C LYS A 703 -4.13 -14.02 12.76
N GLU A 704 -2.82 -13.90 12.96
CA GLU A 704 -2.03 -12.69 12.64
C GLU A 704 -2.03 -12.34 11.14
N LYS A 705 -2.42 -13.26 10.26
CA LYS A 705 -2.34 -13.08 8.83
C LYS A 705 -3.35 -13.96 8.09
N ALA A 706 -4.15 -13.36 7.21
CA ALA A 706 -4.92 -14.11 6.22
C ALA A 706 -3.95 -14.86 5.27
N PRO A 707 -4.16 -16.16 5.00
CA PRO A 707 -3.35 -16.91 4.03
C PRO A 707 -3.53 -16.28 2.65
N GLY A 708 -2.43 -16.11 1.93
CA GLY A 708 -2.41 -15.42 0.65
C GLY A 708 -3.08 -16.21 -0.48
N ALA A 709 -4.40 -16.22 -0.52
CA ALA A 709 -5.13 -16.55 -1.74
C ALA A 709 -4.89 -15.43 -2.77
N ILE A 710 -4.25 -15.77 -3.89
CA ILE A 710 -4.26 -14.92 -5.07
C ILE A 710 -5.72 -14.88 -5.53
N SER A 711 -6.37 -13.70 -5.44
CA SER A 711 -7.79 -13.57 -5.72
C SER A 711 -8.14 -14.08 -7.13
N ALA A 712 -9.34 -14.64 -7.30
CA ALA A 712 -9.82 -15.12 -8.60
C ALA A 712 -9.76 -14.03 -9.69
N TRP A 713 -9.78 -12.75 -9.29
CA TRP A 713 -9.56 -11.61 -10.18
C TRP A 713 -8.21 -11.63 -10.91
N TRP A 714 -7.11 -12.08 -10.29
CA TRP A 714 -5.83 -12.21 -10.99
C TRP A 714 -5.86 -13.30 -12.07
N TRP A 715 -6.58 -14.40 -11.82
CA TRP A 715 -6.84 -15.41 -12.84
C TRP A 715 -7.74 -14.88 -13.96
N LEU A 716 -8.74 -14.07 -13.64
CA LEU A 716 -9.58 -13.38 -14.63
C LEU A 716 -8.80 -12.34 -15.44
N LEU A 717 -7.88 -11.58 -14.84
CA LEU A 717 -7.02 -10.63 -15.52
C LEU A 717 -6.04 -11.34 -16.46
N ILE A 718 -5.35 -12.38 -15.98
CA ILE A 718 -4.40 -13.17 -16.77
C ILE A 718 -5.10 -13.87 -17.94
N SER A 719 -6.26 -14.50 -17.70
CA SER A 719 -7.07 -15.13 -18.74
C SER A 719 -7.68 -14.11 -19.72
N SER A 720 -8.10 -12.92 -19.28
CA SER A 720 -8.57 -11.86 -20.16
C SER A 720 -7.44 -11.31 -21.05
N LEU A 721 -6.25 -11.08 -20.50
CA LEU A 721 -5.09 -10.67 -21.28
C LEU A 721 -4.67 -11.76 -22.28
N ALA A 722 -4.71 -13.03 -21.89
CA ALA A 722 -4.48 -14.15 -22.79
C ALA A 722 -5.55 -14.24 -23.89
N ALA A 723 -6.84 -14.07 -23.56
CA ALA A 723 -7.94 -14.06 -24.50
C ALA A 723 -7.84 -12.90 -25.50
N ILE A 724 -7.48 -11.69 -25.05
CA ILE A 724 -7.22 -10.52 -25.90
C ILE A 724 -6.03 -10.79 -26.83
N ALA A 725 -4.95 -11.42 -26.33
CA ALA A 725 -3.80 -11.78 -27.15
C ALA A 725 -4.15 -12.84 -28.21
N ILE A 726 -4.94 -13.86 -27.85
CA ILE A 726 -5.43 -14.92 -28.75
C ILE A 726 -6.39 -14.34 -29.79
N LEU A 727 -7.33 -13.47 -29.40
CA LEU A 727 -8.23 -12.76 -30.32
C LEU A 727 -7.45 -11.84 -31.25
N SER A 728 -6.47 -11.05 -30.76
CA SER A 728 -5.64 -10.20 -31.60
C SER A 728 -4.79 -11.01 -32.59
N TRP A 729 -4.28 -12.18 -32.18
CA TRP A 729 -3.58 -13.11 -33.06
C TRP A 729 -4.53 -13.73 -34.11
N GLY A 730 -5.72 -14.18 -33.69
CA GLY A 730 -6.74 -14.75 -34.57
C GLY A 730 -7.25 -13.75 -35.61
N VAL A 731 -7.52 -12.50 -35.20
CA VAL A 731 -7.91 -11.41 -36.09
C VAL A 731 -6.79 -11.08 -37.08
N ARG A 732 -5.52 -11.01 -36.64
CA ARG A 732 -4.37 -10.84 -37.56
C ARG A 732 -4.28 -11.97 -38.58
N LYS A 733 -4.44 -13.22 -38.13
CA LYS A 733 -4.39 -14.41 -38.99
C LYS A 733 -5.56 -14.43 -39.99
N TYR A 734 -6.77 -14.07 -39.56
CA TYR A 734 -7.94 -13.95 -40.43
C TYR A 734 -7.78 -12.85 -41.49
N LEU A 735 -7.28 -11.68 -41.09
CA LEU A 735 -6.99 -10.57 -42.00
C LEU A 735 -5.85 -10.87 -42.99
N GLN A 736 -4.93 -11.77 -42.64
CA GLN A 736 -3.89 -12.28 -43.55
C GLN A 736 -4.38 -13.37 -44.52
N VAL A 737 -5.59 -13.91 -44.33
CA VAL A 737 -6.20 -14.98 -45.16
C VAL A 737 -7.20 -14.41 -46.20
N LYS A 738 -7.32 -13.08 -46.30
CA LYS A 738 -8.10 -12.40 -47.35
C LYS A 738 -7.28 -11.34 -48.12
N VAL A 739 -6.32 -11.83 -48.92
CA VAL A 739 -5.96 -11.29 -50.25
C VAL A 739 -5.65 -12.48 -51.15
#